data_AF-A0A3F3A270-F1
#
_entry.id   AF-A0A3F3A270-F1
#
_cell.length_a   1.000
_cell.length_b   1.000
_cell.length_c   1.000
_cell.angle_alpha   90.00
_cell.angle_beta   90.00
_cell.angle_gamma   90.00
#
_symmetry.space_group_name_H-M   'P 1'
#
loop_
_entity.id
_entity.type
_entity.pdbx_description
1 polymer ?
#
loop_
_entity_poly.entity_id
_entity_poly.type
_entity_poly.pdbx_seq_one_letter_code
_entity_poly.pdbx_strand_id
1 'polypeptide(L)'
;MFNFKLKKSSIDKNINSLNEKNIEKPCNIAIYEDNLKVLTNNQKKIVDKLDKKIIETDSVTELLIKMTKDISNYVEMEMDSISKVTGEISNYSAIAEEVFSSTENSKQISESTMEVAKEGNGAALNSIEAMKEIEGSMLYSKTVVKDLSTKALDINNMLDVIKDIANNTNLLSLNASIEAARAGEAGKGFAVVAHEVKKLAERSMDSVDFIGNNIKEINISIGNAIKAINETMNKVKQGTEIANKTMETFNSIISSIKTSTSVSEEINDAITKQIGHLENVINSTEEMNTTSEKLMFIVELASLNTQYTKTSLKDLSEVSQNLKYISNNLLNEIEVDSKENNIILNTYIDGRPLYLDPALSYELNSSLLLNNIHIGLLTINSYGEISPGIAKSWYLEKDNLTWVFNLKKGIKFHNGKEVTSEDVKFSLERLLDPKLDSPNGWLLEIIEGSEDFKKGAAKHVSGIKILDKYRISLTLSYSYSGFLLNLGLELCGIINKDSINQGDVVGCGPYKISEFNDKGCKLEAFKEYFNGAPYIDIININFKSESPIDDFLNKDLDVLTINDKNEYTTLCSNKNINLIEQDLLATYYASFNMKSNSIFSRDKDVRYALNLAIDKNRIIKDILGGLGVEAKGPFPPSIIPNNKLKGFSHNKSKAKEILSRSDFNRSRDKLNVLVRKDEDSLFSKITEYILEDLKNIGIDCIVKEVNSSEYLNLDNILKCDMAISRWCADSGDPDNFLEPIFNIENVSNISRYDNKLVNEKLKIAKNLINPEKRKKLYEEIQEIIVEDVPWIFLYHPKLAIAVQNNILGLNANALGLFKYEDIIKN
;
A
#
# COMPACT_ATOMS: atom_id res chain seq x y z
N MET A 1 -30.46 -52.34 -46.04
CA MET A 1 -30.66 -53.33 -47.13
C MET A 1 -29.29 -53.80 -47.61
N PHE A 2 -28.91 -55.03 -47.23
CA PHE A 2 -28.10 -56.04 -47.95
C PHE A 2 -27.24 -56.87 -46.98
N ASN A 3 -27.71 -58.11 -46.77
CA ASN A 3 -27.00 -59.26 -46.21
C ASN A 3 -25.75 -59.58 -47.04
N PHE A 4 -24.71 -60.14 -46.42
CA PHE A 4 -24.08 -61.34 -46.98
C PHE A 4 -23.47 -62.26 -45.91
N LYS A 5 -23.92 -63.51 -45.94
CA LYS A 5 -23.47 -64.66 -45.18
C LYS A 5 -22.14 -65.21 -45.71
N LEU A 6 -21.39 -65.77 -44.77
CA LEU A 6 -20.25 -66.69 -44.88
C LEU A 6 -20.27 -67.65 -46.08
N LYS A 7 -19.10 -67.83 -46.70
CA LYS A 7 -18.71 -69.05 -47.42
C LYS A 7 -17.38 -69.58 -46.88
N LYS A 8 -17.41 -70.84 -46.44
CA LYS A 8 -16.27 -71.66 -46.00
C LYS A 8 -15.86 -72.56 -47.17
N SER A 9 -14.60 -72.49 -47.60
CA SER A 9 -13.80 -73.46 -48.38
C SER A 9 -12.70 -72.66 -49.06
N SER A 10 -11.42 -72.97 -49.09
CA SER A 10 -10.70 -74.24 -48.92
C SER A 10 -9.23 -73.88 -49.15
N ILE A 11 -8.35 -73.96 -48.16
CA ILE A 11 -6.89 -74.15 -48.32
C ILE A 11 -6.45 -74.94 -47.07
N ASP A 12 -6.88 -76.21 -47.01
CA ASP A 12 -6.23 -77.26 -46.22
C ASP A 12 -5.49 -78.12 -47.25
N LYS A 13 -4.25 -77.73 -47.58
CA LYS A 13 -3.21 -78.54 -48.24
C LYS A 13 -2.00 -77.63 -48.49
N ASN A 14 -1.18 -77.46 -47.46
CA ASN A 14 0.28 -77.24 -47.54
C ASN A 14 0.93 -77.02 -46.16
N ILE A 15 0.31 -77.51 -45.08
CA ILE A 15 0.96 -77.62 -43.77
C ILE A 15 1.55 -79.04 -43.70
N ASN A 16 2.72 -79.27 -44.28
CA ASN A 16 3.59 -80.42 -43.94
C ASN A 16 4.98 -80.45 -44.61
N SER A 17 5.44 -79.36 -45.22
CA SER A 17 6.84 -79.29 -45.66
C SER A 17 7.37 -77.89 -45.48
N LEU A 18 7.89 -77.60 -44.28
CA LEU A 18 8.89 -76.57 -43.97
C LEU A 18 9.13 -76.57 -42.45
N ASN A 19 9.46 -77.74 -41.89
CA ASN A 19 10.31 -77.80 -40.71
C ASN A 19 11.73 -78.05 -41.19
N GLU A 20 12.67 -77.43 -40.48
CA GLU A 20 14.13 -77.50 -40.68
C GLU A 20 14.72 -76.48 -41.67
N LYS A 21 14.83 -75.23 -41.21
CA LYS A 21 16.14 -74.58 -41.01
C LYS A 21 15.98 -73.16 -40.45
N ASN A 22 16.81 -72.87 -39.45
CA ASN A 22 17.20 -71.56 -38.93
C ASN A 22 16.51 -71.04 -37.65
N ILE A 23 17.26 -71.25 -36.56
CA ILE A 23 17.52 -70.32 -35.45
C ILE A 23 16.41 -70.25 -34.39
N GLU A 24 16.67 -70.95 -33.29
CA GLU A 24 16.22 -70.58 -31.95
C GLU A 24 16.57 -69.10 -31.68
N LYS A 25 15.56 -68.23 -31.70
CA LYS A 25 15.52 -67.05 -30.84
C LYS A 25 14.43 -67.31 -29.80
N PRO A 26 14.73 -67.24 -28.49
CA PRO A 26 13.69 -67.23 -27.47
C PRO A 26 12.74 -66.06 -27.77
N CYS A 27 11.45 -66.35 -27.86
CA CYS A 27 10.45 -65.39 -28.29
C CYS A 27 10.23 -64.29 -27.23
N ASN A 28 10.24 -63.03 -27.65
CA ASN A 28 10.02 -61.79 -26.87
C ASN A 28 8.67 -61.68 -26.11
N ILE A 29 7.87 -62.75 -26.03
CA ILE A 29 6.47 -62.72 -25.57
C ILE A 29 6.35 -62.21 -24.12
N ALA A 30 7.22 -62.68 -23.21
CA ALA A 30 7.19 -62.26 -21.81
C ALA A 30 7.48 -60.76 -21.60
N ILE A 31 8.38 -60.18 -22.42
CA ILE A 31 8.72 -58.75 -22.36
C ILE A 31 7.55 -57.89 -22.86
N TYR A 32 6.83 -58.36 -23.88
CA TYR A 32 5.64 -57.67 -24.38
C TYR A 32 4.48 -57.71 -23.36
N GLU A 33 4.28 -58.83 -22.65
CA GLU A 33 3.25 -58.95 -21.61
C GLU A 33 3.51 -58.03 -20.41
N ASP A 34 4.77 -57.91 -19.97
CA ASP A 34 5.13 -57.04 -18.84
C ASP A 34 5.02 -55.54 -19.20
N ASN A 35 5.40 -55.14 -20.41
CA ASN A 35 5.18 -53.76 -20.87
C ASN A 35 3.68 -53.43 -20.98
N LEU A 36 2.86 -54.38 -21.46
CA LEU A 36 1.42 -54.19 -21.59
C LEU A 36 0.72 -54.04 -20.22
N LYS A 37 1.22 -54.72 -19.17
CA LYS A 37 0.78 -54.55 -17.77
C LYS A 37 1.01 -53.12 -17.28
N VAL A 38 2.23 -52.62 -17.43
CA VAL A 38 2.63 -51.28 -16.99
C VAL A 38 1.76 -50.22 -17.68
N LEU A 39 1.59 -50.34 -19.00
CA LEU A 39 0.73 -49.44 -19.78
C LEU A 39 -0.73 -49.48 -19.31
N THR A 40 -1.28 -50.68 -19.06
CA THR A 40 -2.64 -50.87 -18.55
C THR A 40 -2.85 -50.21 -17.19
N ASN A 41 -1.91 -50.40 -16.27
CA ASN A 41 -1.94 -49.82 -14.93
C ASN A 41 -1.81 -48.29 -14.97
N ASN A 42 -0.84 -47.79 -15.74
CA ASN A 42 -0.63 -46.35 -15.94
C ASN A 42 -1.86 -45.70 -16.55
N GLN A 43 -2.47 -46.31 -17.57
CA GLN A 43 -3.69 -45.82 -18.21
C GLN A 43 -4.84 -45.68 -17.21
N LYS A 44 -5.09 -46.70 -16.36
CA LYS A 44 -6.13 -46.63 -15.32
C LYS A 44 -5.87 -45.50 -14.33
N LYS A 45 -4.63 -45.38 -13.83
CA LYS A 45 -4.22 -44.33 -12.89
C LYS A 45 -4.33 -42.93 -13.50
N ILE A 46 -3.99 -42.75 -14.78
CA ILE A 46 -4.11 -41.47 -15.51
C ILE A 46 -5.57 -41.01 -15.56
N VAL A 47 -6.48 -41.91 -15.95
CA VAL A 47 -7.91 -41.57 -16.07
C VAL A 47 -8.51 -41.22 -14.70
N ASP A 48 -8.17 -41.96 -13.65
CA ASP A 48 -8.64 -41.66 -12.30
C ASP A 48 -8.09 -40.31 -11.77
N LYS A 49 -6.82 -39.99 -12.04
CA LYS A 49 -6.24 -38.69 -11.68
C LYS A 49 -6.86 -37.54 -12.47
N LEU A 50 -7.17 -37.74 -13.75
CA LEU A 50 -7.86 -36.75 -14.59
C LEU A 50 -9.23 -36.39 -14.00
N ASP A 51 -10.02 -37.40 -13.64
CA ASP A 51 -11.34 -37.21 -13.02
C ASP A 51 -11.25 -36.41 -11.70
N LYS A 52 -10.29 -36.76 -10.84
CA LYS A 52 -10.03 -36.03 -9.58
C LYS A 52 -9.63 -34.56 -9.82
N LYS A 53 -8.80 -34.29 -10.83
CA LYS A 53 -8.37 -32.92 -11.17
C LYS A 53 -9.50 -32.08 -11.77
N ILE A 54 -10.41 -32.69 -12.53
CA ILE A 54 -11.62 -32.03 -13.01
C ILE A 54 -12.50 -31.60 -11.82
N ILE A 55 -12.74 -32.51 -10.85
CA ILE A 55 -13.54 -32.21 -9.64
C ILE A 55 -12.90 -31.11 -8.78
N GLU A 56 -11.58 -31.15 -8.61
CA GLU A 56 -10.83 -30.11 -7.89
C GLU A 56 -10.98 -28.75 -8.58
N THR A 57 -10.84 -28.71 -9.91
CA THR A 57 -10.96 -27.47 -10.70
C THR A 57 -12.39 -26.94 -10.67
N ASP A 58 -13.40 -27.80 -10.78
CA ASP A 58 -14.82 -27.42 -10.68
C ASP A 58 -15.16 -26.75 -9.34
N SER A 59 -14.59 -27.28 -8.24
CA SER A 59 -14.74 -26.68 -6.91
C SER A 59 -14.17 -25.26 -6.82
N VAL A 60 -13.03 -25.00 -7.49
CA VAL A 60 -12.42 -23.66 -7.57
C VAL A 60 -13.26 -22.74 -8.46
N THR A 61 -13.77 -23.25 -9.58
CA THR A 61 -14.66 -22.49 -10.48
C THR A 61 -15.95 -22.05 -9.78
N GLU A 62 -16.56 -22.88 -8.93
CA GLU A 62 -17.72 -22.47 -8.12
C GLU A 62 -17.41 -21.32 -7.15
N LEU A 63 -16.20 -21.29 -6.58
CA LEU A 63 -15.77 -20.17 -5.75
C LEU A 63 -15.59 -18.89 -6.57
N LEU A 64 -15.01 -19.00 -7.78
CA LEU A 64 -14.88 -17.86 -8.70
C LEU A 64 -16.25 -17.30 -9.10
N ILE A 65 -17.25 -18.14 -9.36
CA ILE A 65 -18.63 -17.70 -9.66
C ILE A 65 -19.21 -16.89 -8.50
N LYS A 66 -18.97 -17.33 -7.25
CA LYS A 66 -19.41 -16.58 -6.08
C LYS A 66 -18.70 -15.22 -5.99
N MET A 67 -17.39 -15.20 -6.21
CA MET A 67 -16.59 -13.96 -6.17
C MET A 67 -17.01 -12.95 -7.25
N THR A 68 -17.23 -13.39 -8.50
CA THR A 68 -17.68 -12.49 -9.57
C THR A 68 -19.06 -11.91 -9.29
N LYS A 69 -19.96 -12.70 -8.71
CA LYS A 69 -21.27 -12.22 -8.24
C LYS A 69 -21.14 -11.18 -7.13
N ASP A 70 -20.27 -11.43 -6.15
CA ASP A 70 -20.05 -10.48 -5.05
C ASP A 70 -19.48 -9.15 -5.57
N ILE A 71 -18.52 -9.19 -6.52
CA ILE A 71 -17.97 -7.98 -7.16
C ILE A 71 -19.06 -7.24 -7.94
N SER A 72 -19.92 -7.95 -8.69
CA SER A 72 -21.03 -7.34 -9.43
C SER A 72 -21.95 -6.54 -8.50
N ASN A 73 -22.34 -7.12 -7.36
CA ASN A 73 -23.16 -6.43 -6.37
C ASN A 73 -22.46 -5.18 -5.82
N TYR A 74 -21.14 -5.23 -5.58
CA TYR A 74 -20.39 -4.08 -5.09
C TYR A 74 -20.31 -2.95 -6.11
N VAL A 75 -20.11 -3.26 -7.39
CA VAL A 75 -20.11 -2.25 -8.46
C VAL A 75 -21.49 -1.61 -8.60
N GLU A 76 -22.57 -2.38 -8.49
CA GLU A 76 -23.94 -1.85 -8.52
C GLU A 76 -24.22 -0.91 -7.34
N MET A 77 -23.79 -1.28 -6.13
CA MET A 77 -23.86 -0.41 -4.95
C MET A 77 -23.04 0.89 -5.11
N GLU A 78 -21.88 0.82 -5.78
CA GLU A 78 -21.02 1.97 -6.06
C GLU A 78 -21.68 2.92 -7.06
N MET A 79 -22.26 2.39 -8.15
CA MET A 79 -23.02 3.16 -9.14
C MET A 79 -24.23 3.87 -8.53
N ASP A 80 -24.98 3.19 -7.66
CA ASP A 80 -26.08 3.80 -6.90
C ASP A 80 -25.61 4.95 -6.00
N SER A 81 -24.43 4.81 -5.40
CA SER A 81 -23.83 5.84 -4.54
C SER A 81 -23.37 7.05 -5.36
N ILE A 82 -22.77 6.81 -6.53
CA ILE A 82 -22.39 7.84 -7.50
C ILE A 82 -23.63 8.63 -7.95
N SER A 83 -24.73 7.96 -8.29
CA SER A 83 -25.98 8.60 -8.69
C SER A 83 -26.54 9.54 -7.61
N LYS A 84 -26.48 9.11 -6.34
CA LYS A 84 -26.88 9.96 -5.19
C LYS A 84 -26.01 11.20 -5.06
N VAL A 85 -24.68 11.06 -5.20
CA VAL A 85 -23.76 12.21 -5.17
C VAL A 85 -24.06 13.20 -6.29
N THR A 86 -24.33 12.73 -7.52
CA THR A 86 -24.73 13.59 -8.64
C THR A 86 -26.05 14.34 -8.37
N GLY A 87 -27.01 13.67 -7.73
CA GLY A 87 -28.26 14.29 -7.30
C GLY A 87 -28.03 15.44 -6.31
N GLU A 88 -27.18 15.23 -5.30
CA GLU A 88 -26.83 16.25 -4.30
C GLU A 88 -26.10 17.44 -4.93
N ILE A 89 -25.18 17.21 -5.88
CA ILE A 89 -24.49 18.30 -6.60
C ILE A 89 -25.48 19.21 -7.32
N SER A 90 -26.49 18.63 -7.97
CA SER A 90 -27.51 19.41 -8.68
C SER A 90 -28.31 20.32 -7.74
N ASN A 91 -28.62 19.82 -6.55
CA ASN A 91 -29.27 20.60 -5.49
C ASN A 91 -28.35 21.73 -4.96
N TYR A 92 -27.06 21.44 -4.77
CA TYR A 92 -26.07 22.43 -4.36
C TYR A 92 -25.90 23.56 -5.38
N SER A 93 -25.90 23.26 -6.68
CA SER A 93 -25.85 24.28 -7.73
C SER A 93 -27.07 25.20 -7.71
N ALA A 94 -28.26 24.65 -7.49
CA ALA A 94 -29.49 25.44 -7.37
C ALA A 94 -29.44 26.39 -6.15
N ILE A 95 -28.95 25.91 -5.01
CA ILE A 95 -28.74 26.73 -3.80
C ILE A 95 -27.69 27.83 -4.07
N ALA A 96 -26.59 27.50 -4.75
CA ALA A 96 -25.54 28.48 -5.07
C ALA A 96 -26.09 29.64 -5.94
N GLU A 97 -26.90 29.34 -6.95
CA GLU A 97 -27.59 30.36 -7.76
C GLU A 97 -28.57 31.21 -6.95
N GLU A 98 -29.33 30.59 -6.03
CA GLU A 98 -30.25 31.30 -5.14
C GLU A 98 -29.50 32.28 -4.23
N VAL A 99 -28.41 31.83 -3.59
CA VAL A 99 -27.60 32.69 -2.72
C VAL A 99 -26.95 33.81 -3.54
N PHE A 100 -26.43 33.53 -4.74
CA PHE A 100 -25.87 34.54 -5.64
C PHE A 100 -26.89 35.64 -5.94
N SER A 101 -28.11 35.26 -6.33
CA SER A 101 -29.20 36.19 -6.60
C SER A 101 -29.56 37.02 -5.36
N SER A 102 -29.62 36.39 -4.18
CA SER A 102 -29.90 37.07 -2.92
C SER A 102 -28.81 38.07 -2.53
N THR A 103 -27.54 37.76 -2.78
CA THR A 103 -26.42 38.67 -2.51
C THR A 103 -26.40 39.87 -3.45
N GLU A 104 -26.73 39.67 -4.72
CA GLU A 104 -26.80 40.76 -5.70
C GLU A 104 -27.95 41.73 -5.34
N ASN A 105 -29.11 41.19 -4.95
CA ASN A 105 -30.22 41.99 -4.46
C ASN A 105 -29.83 42.78 -3.18
N SER A 106 -29.10 42.14 -2.26
CA SER A 106 -28.61 42.79 -1.04
C SER A 106 -27.63 43.93 -1.32
N LYS A 107 -26.78 43.77 -2.35
CA LYS A 107 -25.88 44.83 -2.82
C LYS A 107 -26.66 46.00 -3.38
N GLN A 108 -27.66 45.76 -4.23
CA GLN A 108 -28.52 46.81 -4.79
C GLN A 108 -29.27 47.59 -3.70
N ILE A 109 -29.82 46.90 -2.70
CA ILE A 109 -30.49 47.53 -1.55
C ILE A 109 -29.50 48.37 -0.74
N SER A 110 -28.28 47.87 -0.54
CA SER A 110 -27.22 48.59 0.16
C SER A 110 -26.83 49.88 -0.58
N GLU A 111 -26.70 49.84 -1.90
CA GLU A 111 -26.42 51.01 -2.73
C GLU A 111 -27.51 52.08 -2.63
N SER A 112 -28.79 51.67 -2.73
CA SER A 112 -29.92 52.60 -2.57
C SER A 112 -29.96 53.20 -1.14
N THR A 113 -29.71 52.38 -0.12
CA THR A 113 -29.69 52.86 1.27
C THR A 113 -28.51 53.81 1.51
N MET A 114 -27.36 53.59 0.86
CA MET A 114 -26.19 54.47 0.92
C MET A 114 -26.52 55.85 0.37
N GLU A 115 -27.23 55.91 -0.76
CA GLU A 115 -27.67 57.15 -1.38
C GLU A 115 -28.58 57.94 -0.44
N VAL A 116 -29.64 57.31 0.09
CA VAL A 116 -30.58 57.95 1.04
C VAL A 116 -29.86 58.41 2.31
N ALA A 117 -28.91 57.63 2.84
CA ALA A 117 -28.15 58.01 4.02
C ALA A 117 -27.22 59.21 3.76
N LYS A 118 -26.63 59.31 2.55
CA LYS A 118 -25.84 60.48 2.13
C LYS A 118 -26.71 61.71 1.96
N GLU A 119 -27.89 61.59 1.37
CA GLU A 119 -28.86 62.68 1.27
C GLU A 119 -29.28 63.18 2.66
N GLY A 120 -29.59 62.26 3.58
CA GLY A 120 -29.91 62.57 4.97
C GLY A 120 -28.77 63.28 5.71
N ASN A 121 -27.53 62.85 5.47
CA ASN A 121 -26.33 63.51 5.98
C ASN A 121 -26.20 64.95 5.46
N GLY A 122 -26.41 65.14 4.16
CA GLY A 122 -26.42 66.46 3.52
C GLY A 122 -27.51 67.38 4.07
N ALA A 123 -28.72 66.86 4.31
CA ALA A 123 -29.81 67.62 4.91
C ALA A 123 -29.48 68.07 6.36
N ALA A 124 -28.81 67.23 7.13
CA ALA A 124 -28.34 67.58 8.47
C ALA A 124 -27.26 68.68 8.43
N LEU A 125 -26.32 68.61 7.48
CA LEU A 125 -25.31 69.64 7.25
C LEU A 125 -25.96 71.00 6.91
N ASN A 126 -26.92 71.02 5.99
CA ASN A 126 -27.66 72.24 5.65
C ASN A 126 -28.39 72.82 6.87
N SER A 127 -28.92 71.96 7.76
CA SER A 127 -29.55 72.40 9.00
C SER A 127 -28.56 73.04 9.97
N ILE A 128 -27.33 72.51 10.06
CA ILE A 128 -26.24 73.09 10.87
C ILE A 128 -25.84 74.47 10.32
N GLU A 129 -25.73 74.60 9.01
CA GLU A 129 -25.41 75.86 8.34
C GLU A 129 -26.49 76.93 8.59
N ALA A 130 -27.76 76.57 8.41
CA ALA A 130 -28.88 77.45 8.72
C ALA A 130 -28.91 77.89 10.20
N MET A 131 -28.60 76.98 11.14
CA MET A 131 -28.50 77.35 12.56
C MET A 131 -27.35 78.33 12.84
N LYS A 132 -26.22 78.21 12.14
CA LYS A 132 -25.11 79.18 12.25
C LYS A 132 -25.50 80.55 11.72
N GLU A 133 -26.25 80.62 10.62
CA GLU A 133 -26.77 81.89 10.10
C GLU A 133 -27.73 82.56 11.09
N ILE A 134 -28.61 81.77 11.73
CA ILE A 134 -29.50 82.27 12.79
C ILE A 134 -28.68 82.75 13.99
N GLU A 135 -27.66 82.00 14.42
CA GLU A 135 -26.76 82.42 15.50
C GLU A 135 -26.11 83.78 15.21
N GLY A 136 -25.58 83.96 13.99
CA GLY A 136 -25.01 85.23 13.53
C GLY A 136 -26.03 86.37 13.55
N SER A 137 -27.25 86.13 13.06
CA SER A 137 -28.34 87.11 13.04
C SER A 137 -28.80 87.50 14.46
N MET A 138 -28.80 86.55 15.40
CA MET A 138 -29.13 86.80 16.81
C MET A 138 -28.03 87.58 17.53
N LEU A 139 -26.76 87.31 17.25
CA LEU A 139 -25.62 88.08 17.76
C LEU A 139 -25.65 89.54 17.27
N TYR A 140 -25.97 89.73 16.00
CA TYR A 140 -26.18 91.06 15.44
C TYR A 140 -27.35 91.78 16.13
N SER A 141 -28.50 91.11 16.26
CA SER A 141 -29.68 91.66 16.95
C SER A 141 -29.37 92.02 18.40
N LYS A 142 -28.59 91.19 19.12
CA LYS A 142 -28.13 91.48 20.48
C LYS A 142 -27.32 92.77 20.55
N THR A 143 -26.49 93.03 19.54
CA THR A 143 -25.66 94.24 19.44
C THR A 143 -26.53 95.47 19.21
N VAL A 144 -27.46 95.42 18.25
CA VAL A 144 -28.40 96.52 17.95
C VAL A 144 -29.26 96.87 19.16
N VAL A 145 -29.80 95.87 19.86
CA VAL A 145 -30.62 96.09 21.06
C VAL A 145 -29.78 96.65 22.23
N LYS A 146 -28.51 96.26 22.34
CA LYS A 146 -27.59 96.81 23.34
C LYS A 146 -27.24 98.28 23.06
N ASP A 147 -27.05 98.63 21.79
CA ASP A 147 -26.86 100.02 21.38
C ASP A 147 -28.11 100.87 21.69
N LEU A 148 -29.31 100.32 21.43
CA LEU A 148 -30.56 100.97 21.80
C LEU A 148 -30.69 101.18 23.31
N SER A 149 -30.26 100.21 24.12
CA SER A 149 -30.17 100.34 25.59
C SER A 149 -29.28 101.50 26.01
N THR A 150 -28.18 101.69 25.30
CA THR A 150 -27.22 102.77 25.57
C THR A 150 -27.82 104.13 25.18
N LYS A 151 -28.50 104.21 24.03
CA LYS A 151 -29.22 105.43 23.61
C LYS A 151 -30.38 105.79 24.53
N ALA A 152 -31.11 104.81 25.05
CA ALA A 152 -32.17 105.06 26.03
C ALA A 152 -31.62 105.61 27.36
N LEU A 153 -30.45 105.14 27.80
CA LEU A 153 -29.71 105.71 28.94
C LEU A 153 -29.27 107.15 28.67
N ASP A 154 -28.73 107.44 27.48
CA ASP A 154 -28.35 108.79 27.08
C ASP A 154 -29.54 109.76 27.11
N ILE A 155 -30.72 109.33 26.61
CA ILE A 155 -31.95 110.14 26.66
C ILE A 155 -32.36 110.38 28.11
N ASN A 156 -32.29 109.37 28.98
CA ASN A 156 -32.64 109.52 30.39
C ASN A 156 -31.74 110.58 31.06
N ASN A 157 -30.44 110.56 30.78
CA ASN A 157 -29.51 111.59 31.27
C ASN A 157 -29.84 112.99 30.70
N MET A 158 -30.26 113.10 29.44
CA MET A 158 -30.71 114.37 28.87
C MET A 158 -31.99 114.88 29.53
N LEU A 159 -32.94 113.98 29.84
CA LEU A 159 -34.18 114.33 30.52
C LEU A 159 -33.92 114.89 31.91
N ASP A 160 -32.95 114.35 32.66
CA ASP A 160 -32.53 114.90 33.95
C ASP A 160 -32.03 116.34 33.80
N VAL A 161 -31.21 116.63 32.79
CA VAL A 161 -30.75 117.99 32.49
C VAL A 161 -31.91 118.92 32.11
N ILE A 162 -32.86 118.45 31.28
CA ILE A 162 -34.04 119.26 30.90
C ILE A 162 -34.94 119.50 32.11
N LYS A 163 -35.08 118.52 33.02
CA LYS A 163 -35.80 118.67 34.28
C LYS A 163 -35.20 119.77 35.14
N ASP A 164 -33.88 119.80 35.24
CA ASP A 164 -33.14 120.83 35.97
C ASP A 164 -33.30 122.22 35.32
N ILE A 165 -33.25 122.30 33.98
CA ILE A 165 -33.50 123.55 33.25
C ILE A 165 -34.94 124.02 33.46
N ALA A 166 -35.93 123.14 33.37
CA ALA A 166 -37.33 123.48 33.57
C ALA A 166 -37.58 123.96 35.02
N ASN A 167 -36.99 123.30 36.03
CA ASN A 167 -37.02 123.76 37.42
C ASN A 167 -36.41 125.17 37.59
N ASN A 168 -35.23 125.40 37.02
CA ASN A 168 -34.56 126.70 37.08
C ASN A 168 -35.35 127.78 36.33
N THR A 169 -35.98 127.43 35.20
CA THR A 169 -36.81 128.33 34.41
C THR A 169 -38.10 128.69 35.15
N ASN A 170 -38.71 127.73 35.85
CA ASN A 170 -39.87 127.95 36.72
C ASN A 170 -39.50 128.90 37.88
N LEU A 171 -38.33 128.73 38.50
CA LEU A 171 -37.81 129.63 39.54
C LEU A 171 -37.50 131.05 39.02
N LEU A 172 -36.86 131.16 37.86
CA LEU A 172 -36.57 132.45 37.21
C LEU A 172 -37.85 133.18 36.80
N SER A 173 -38.82 132.46 36.27
CA SER A 173 -40.16 132.98 35.98
C SER A 173 -40.88 133.45 37.24
N LEU A 174 -40.81 132.69 38.34
CA LEU A 174 -41.39 133.09 39.62
C LEU A 174 -40.76 134.40 40.12
N ASN A 175 -39.43 134.52 40.04
CA ASN A 175 -38.71 135.74 40.38
C ASN A 175 -39.11 136.92 39.45
N ALA A 176 -39.27 136.67 38.15
CA ALA A 176 -39.72 137.67 37.18
C ALA A 176 -41.19 138.11 37.41
N SER A 177 -42.07 137.18 37.82
CA SER A 177 -43.46 137.50 38.21
C SER A 177 -43.51 138.35 39.48
N ILE A 178 -42.63 138.10 40.44
CA ILE A 178 -42.50 138.92 41.66
C ILE A 178 -42.03 140.34 41.32
N GLU A 179 -41.02 140.48 40.46
CA GLU A 179 -40.48 141.81 40.11
C GLU A 179 -41.40 142.60 39.17
N ALA A 180 -42.16 141.91 38.30
CA ALA A 180 -43.23 142.51 37.52
C ALA A 180 -44.40 143.03 38.38
N ALA A 181 -44.72 142.35 39.50
CA ALA A 181 -45.70 142.84 40.47
C ALA A 181 -45.20 144.08 41.23
N ARG A 182 -43.89 144.23 41.40
CA ARG A 182 -43.22 145.38 42.04
C ARG A 182 -43.20 146.65 41.19
N ALA A 183 -43.18 146.53 39.86
CA ALA A 183 -43.09 147.64 38.91
C ALA A 183 -44.42 148.38 38.63
N GLY A 184 -45.53 148.02 39.31
CA GLY A 184 -46.81 148.74 39.21
C GLY A 184 -47.40 148.75 37.79
N GLU A 185 -48.00 149.87 37.36
CA GLU A 185 -48.64 149.96 36.03
C GLU A 185 -47.70 149.70 34.85
N ALA A 186 -46.39 149.94 34.99
CA ALA A 186 -45.40 149.67 33.95
C ALA A 186 -45.06 148.17 33.78
N GLY A 187 -45.36 147.33 34.78
CA GLY A 187 -45.00 145.90 34.82
C GLY A 187 -46.07 144.94 34.27
N LYS A 188 -47.28 145.42 33.97
CA LYS A 188 -48.42 144.57 33.53
C LYS A 188 -48.10 143.71 32.30
N GLY A 189 -47.32 144.23 31.35
CA GLY A 189 -46.89 143.46 30.17
C GLY A 189 -45.88 142.35 30.51
N PHE A 190 -44.96 142.61 31.45
CA PHE A 190 -43.95 141.63 31.88
C PHE A 190 -44.53 140.52 32.78
N ALA A 191 -45.55 140.81 33.59
CA ALA A 191 -46.22 139.82 34.42
C ALA A 191 -46.90 138.73 33.59
N VAL A 192 -47.49 139.09 32.44
CA VAL A 192 -48.09 138.14 31.50
C VAL A 192 -47.02 137.22 30.90
N VAL A 193 -45.87 137.78 30.49
CA VAL A 193 -44.74 136.99 29.95
C VAL A 193 -44.17 136.05 31.01
N ALA A 194 -43.96 136.53 32.24
CA ALA A 194 -43.44 135.70 33.33
C ALA A 194 -44.41 134.56 33.67
N HIS A 195 -45.71 134.81 33.76
CA HIS A 195 -46.71 133.76 33.99
C HIS A 195 -46.73 132.73 32.85
N GLU A 196 -46.58 133.18 31.60
CA GLU A 196 -46.51 132.29 30.45
C GLU A 196 -45.23 131.45 30.42
N VAL A 197 -44.09 132.01 30.85
CA VAL A 197 -42.82 131.27 31.02
C VAL A 197 -42.93 130.26 32.16
N LYS A 198 -43.66 130.57 33.23
CA LYS A 198 -43.92 129.64 34.34
C LYS A 198 -44.69 128.43 33.85
N LYS A 199 -45.79 128.70 33.14
CA LYS A 199 -46.67 127.70 32.57
C LYS A 199 -45.96 126.87 31.51
N LEU A 200 -45.04 127.47 30.75
CA LEU A 200 -44.17 126.77 29.82
C LEU A 200 -43.20 125.83 30.55
N ALA A 201 -42.58 126.28 31.64
CA ALA A 201 -41.68 125.46 32.46
C ALA A 201 -42.40 124.31 33.16
N GLU A 202 -43.60 124.54 33.71
CA GLU A 202 -44.47 123.49 34.26
C GLU A 202 -44.85 122.47 33.17
N ARG A 203 -45.27 122.92 31.98
CA ARG A 203 -45.54 122.03 30.83
C ARG A 203 -44.29 121.26 30.38
N SER A 204 -43.10 121.85 30.48
CA SER A 204 -41.84 121.17 30.17
C SER A 204 -41.51 120.10 31.22
N MET A 205 -41.78 120.32 32.51
CA MET A 205 -41.63 119.29 33.55
C MET A 205 -42.59 118.13 33.33
N ASP A 206 -43.87 118.41 33.07
CA ASP A 206 -44.86 117.37 32.77
C ASP A 206 -44.47 116.54 31.55
N SER A 207 -43.91 117.21 30.51
CA SER A 207 -43.41 116.55 29.31
C SER A 207 -42.17 115.69 29.61
N VAL A 208 -41.25 116.16 30.46
CA VAL A 208 -40.07 115.39 30.87
C VAL A 208 -40.46 114.15 31.66
N ASP A 209 -41.40 114.26 32.60
CA ASP A 209 -41.88 113.11 33.37
C ASP A 209 -42.63 112.11 32.48
N PHE A 210 -43.42 112.58 31.51
CA PHE A 210 -44.06 111.73 30.50
C PHE A 210 -43.03 110.99 29.63
N ILE A 211 -42.01 111.68 29.11
CA ILE A 211 -40.95 111.05 28.30
C ILE A 211 -40.12 110.10 29.18
N GLY A 212 -39.83 110.45 30.43
CA GLY A 212 -39.09 109.62 31.38
C GLY A 212 -39.81 108.30 31.67
N ASN A 213 -41.14 108.33 31.85
CA ASN A 213 -41.94 107.12 31.99
C ASN A 213 -41.92 106.25 30.71
N ASN A 214 -42.02 106.86 29.53
CA ASN A 214 -41.90 106.12 28.26
C ASN A 214 -40.51 105.48 28.10
N ILE A 215 -39.43 106.18 28.48
CA ILE A 215 -38.06 105.63 28.44
C ILE A 215 -37.90 104.47 29.44
N LYS A 216 -38.55 104.54 30.60
CA LYS A 216 -38.58 103.43 31.56
C LYS A 216 -39.27 102.18 30.98
N GLU A 217 -40.40 102.35 30.29
CA GLU A 217 -41.08 101.26 29.58
C GLU A 217 -40.24 100.70 28.42
N ILE A 218 -39.54 101.56 27.68
CA ILE A 218 -38.60 101.16 26.63
C ILE A 218 -37.46 100.31 27.22
N ASN A 219 -36.88 100.72 28.35
CA ASN A 219 -35.81 99.96 29.02
C ASN A 219 -36.28 98.58 29.50
N ILE A 220 -37.50 98.47 30.04
CA ILE A 220 -38.11 97.18 30.41
C ILE A 220 -38.26 96.30 29.15
N SER A 221 -38.73 96.89 28.05
CA SER A 221 -38.90 96.19 26.76
C SER A 221 -37.58 95.72 26.16
N ILE A 222 -36.52 96.52 26.25
CA ILE A 222 -35.15 96.16 25.86
C ILE A 222 -34.62 94.99 26.70
N GLY A 223 -34.84 95.02 28.02
CA GLY A 223 -34.47 93.92 28.91
C GLY A 223 -35.15 92.60 28.52
N ASN A 224 -36.45 92.66 28.21
CA ASN A 224 -37.21 91.51 27.72
C ASN A 224 -36.70 91.02 26.35
N ALA A 225 -36.36 91.92 25.43
CA ALA A 225 -35.79 91.58 24.13
C ALA A 225 -34.43 90.88 24.26
N ILE A 226 -33.53 91.36 25.14
CA ILE A 226 -32.25 90.70 25.41
C ILE A 226 -32.46 89.31 25.99
N LYS A 227 -33.43 89.14 26.91
CA LYS A 227 -33.78 87.84 27.48
C LYS A 227 -34.26 86.87 26.40
N ALA A 228 -35.20 87.29 25.55
CA ALA A 228 -35.69 86.49 24.42
C ALA A 228 -34.56 86.12 23.44
N ILE A 229 -33.66 87.05 23.14
CA ILE A 229 -32.49 86.80 22.30
C ILE A 229 -31.59 85.71 22.90
N ASN A 230 -31.30 85.76 24.20
CA ASN A 230 -30.49 84.73 24.87
C ASN A 230 -31.19 83.37 24.91
N GLU A 231 -32.51 83.34 25.13
CA GLU A 231 -33.31 82.11 25.07
C GLU A 231 -33.29 81.49 23.66
N THR A 232 -33.44 82.30 22.62
CA THR A 232 -33.34 81.86 21.22
C THR A 232 -31.94 81.36 20.87
N MET A 233 -30.86 82.04 21.31
CA MET A 233 -29.50 81.56 21.11
C MET A 233 -29.26 80.18 21.75
N ASN A 234 -29.82 79.93 22.94
CA ASN A 234 -29.77 78.61 23.58
C ASN A 234 -30.53 77.55 22.76
N LYS A 235 -31.69 77.91 22.18
CA LYS A 235 -32.45 77.02 21.30
C LYS A 235 -31.73 76.71 19.99
N VAL A 236 -31.07 77.69 19.39
CA VAL A 236 -30.22 77.50 18.20
C VAL A 236 -29.08 76.54 18.52
N LYS A 237 -28.40 76.71 19.66
CA LYS A 237 -27.35 75.79 20.11
C LYS A 237 -27.87 74.35 20.27
N GLN A 238 -29.04 74.16 20.89
CA GLN A 238 -29.69 72.85 20.99
C GLN A 238 -30.03 72.27 19.61
N GLY A 239 -30.51 73.09 18.68
CA GLY A 239 -30.78 72.71 17.30
C GLY A 239 -29.53 72.23 16.56
N THR A 240 -28.42 72.96 16.70
CA THR A 240 -27.12 72.58 16.14
C THR A 240 -26.61 71.26 16.71
N GLU A 241 -26.75 71.04 18.03
CA GLU A 241 -26.36 69.78 18.68
C GLU A 241 -27.17 68.59 18.18
N ILE A 242 -28.50 68.75 18.05
CA ILE A 242 -29.39 67.72 17.48
C ILE A 242 -28.99 67.41 16.04
N ALA A 243 -28.76 68.43 15.20
CA ALA A 243 -28.38 68.23 13.81
C ALA A 243 -27.01 67.53 13.67
N ASN A 244 -26.04 67.86 14.52
CA ASN A 244 -24.75 67.16 14.59
C ASN A 244 -24.94 65.67 14.95
N LYS A 245 -25.77 65.38 15.95
CA LYS A 245 -26.06 63.98 16.33
C LYS A 245 -26.78 63.20 15.23
N THR A 246 -27.67 63.84 14.50
CA THR A 246 -28.31 63.26 13.31
C THR A 246 -27.28 62.94 12.22
N MET A 247 -26.33 63.85 11.97
CA MET A 247 -25.23 63.64 11.03
C MET A 247 -24.32 62.47 11.46
N GLU A 248 -23.96 62.36 12.75
CA GLU A 248 -23.22 61.20 13.29
C GLU A 248 -23.96 59.88 13.08
N THR A 249 -25.28 59.89 13.25
CA THR A 249 -26.15 58.72 13.02
C THR A 249 -26.12 58.31 11.54
N PHE A 250 -26.27 59.25 10.61
CA PHE A 250 -26.16 58.97 9.18
C PHE A 250 -24.75 58.48 8.78
N ASN A 251 -23.69 59.03 9.36
CA ASN A 251 -22.33 58.53 9.16
C ASN A 251 -22.16 57.08 9.65
N SER A 252 -22.79 56.72 10.77
CA SER A 252 -22.78 55.35 11.30
C SER A 252 -23.56 54.39 10.38
N ILE A 253 -24.67 54.84 9.81
CA ILE A 253 -25.43 54.09 8.79
C ILE A 253 -24.58 53.88 7.54
N ILE A 254 -23.95 54.94 7.01
CA ILE A 254 -23.02 54.86 5.88
C ILE A 254 -21.90 53.85 6.14
N SER A 255 -21.29 53.86 7.33
CA SER A 255 -20.25 52.89 7.68
C SER A 255 -20.80 51.45 7.70
N SER A 256 -21.98 51.25 8.29
CA SER A 256 -22.61 49.93 8.39
C SER A 256 -22.96 49.36 7.00
N ILE A 257 -23.44 50.21 6.10
CA ILE A 257 -23.75 49.82 4.72
C ILE A 257 -22.48 49.45 3.96
N LYS A 258 -21.36 50.19 4.12
CA LYS A 258 -20.08 49.80 3.52
C LYS A 258 -19.63 48.40 3.98
N THR A 259 -19.77 48.11 5.27
CA THR A 259 -19.50 46.77 5.80
C THR A 259 -20.43 45.73 5.18
N SER A 260 -21.73 46.04 5.06
CA SER A 260 -22.71 45.14 4.43
C SER A 260 -22.35 44.83 2.97
N THR A 261 -21.98 45.84 2.18
CA THR A 261 -21.53 45.66 0.79
C THR A 261 -20.27 44.79 0.72
N SER A 262 -19.28 45.04 1.58
CA SER A 262 -18.06 44.24 1.65
C SER A 262 -18.35 42.78 1.96
N VAL A 263 -19.25 42.50 2.91
CA VAL A 263 -19.67 41.14 3.25
C VAL A 263 -20.40 40.48 2.07
N SER A 264 -21.27 41.19 1.36
CA SER A 264 -21.91 40.66 0.16
C SER A 264 -20.91 40.30 -0.94
N GLU A 265 -19.86 41.10 -1.13
CA GLU A 265 -18.77 40.80 -2.08
C GLU A 265 -17.99 39.56 -1.65
N GLU A 266 -17.63 39.43 -0.37
CA GLU A 266 -16.96 38.24 0.17
C GLU A 266 -17.80 36.95 -0.01
N ILE A 267 -19.13 37.03 0.21
CA ILE A 267 -20.03 35.90 -0.02
C ILE A 267 -20.05 35.53 -1.51
N ASN A 268 -20.10 36.51 -2.41
CA ASN A 268 -20.12 36.26 -3.85
C ASN A 268 -18.83 35.59 -4.35
N ASP A 269 -17.67 36.05 -3.84
CA ASP A 269 -16.38 35.42 -4.10
C ASP A 269 -16.33 33.98 -3.57
N ALA A 270 -16.91 33.72 -2.40
CA ALA A 270 -16.99 32.38 -1.82
C ALA A 270 -17.87 31.44 -2.67
N ILE A 271 -19.02 31.91 -3.16
CA ILE A 271 -19.90 31.16 -4.07
C ILE A 271 -19.17 30.82 -5.36
N THR A 272 -18.45 31.77 -5.95
CA THR A 272 -17.67 31.54 -7.18
C THR A 272 -16.64 30.42 -6.99
N LYS A 273 -15.91 30.42 -5.85
CA LYS A 273 -14.99 29.34 -5.51
C LYS A 273 -15.71 28.00 -5.29
N GLN A 274 -16.86 28.03 -4.63
CA GLN A 274 -17.68 26.85 -4.38
C GLN A 274 -18.14 26.19 -5.70
N ILE A 275 -18.55 26.98 -6.69
CA ILE A 275 -18.90 26.49 -8.04
C ILE A 275 -17.70 25.79 -8.68
N GLY A 276 -16.50 26.37 -8.63
CA GLY A 276 -15.29 25.73 -9.15
C GLY A 276 -14.93 24.42 -8.42
N HIS A 277 -15.21 24.32 -7.12
CA HIS A 277 -15.07 23.04 -6.40
C HIS A 277 -16.12 22.01 -6.83
N LEU A 278 -17.37 22.41 -7.06
CA LEU A 278 -18.42 21.53 -7.56
C LEU A 278 -18.08 20.96 -8.94
N GLU A 279 -17.51 21.76 -9.85
CA GLU A 279 -17.03 21.27 -11.16
C GLU A 279 -15.99 20.15 -11.01
N ASN A 280 -15.05 20.27 -10.06
CA ASN A 280 -14.07 19.21 -9.80
C ASN A 280 -14.73 17.93 -9.25
N VAL A 281 -15.75 18.08 -8.40
CA VAL A 281 -16.53 16.93 -7.89
C VAL A 281 -17.31 16.28 -9.03
N ILE A 282 -17.91 17.05 -9.95
CA ILE A 282 -18.59 16.53 -11.14
C ILE A 282 -17.62 15.72 -11.99
N ASN A 283 -16.45 16.28 -12.34
CA ASN A 283 -15.44 15.59 -13.13
C ASN A 283 -14.99 14.29 -12.46
N SER A 284 -14.73 14.32 -11.14
CA SER A 284 -14.34 13.13 -10.38
C SER A 284 -15.46 12.07 -10.37
N THR A 285 -16.71 12.50 -10.26
CA THR A 285 -17.89 11.62 -10.26
C THR A 285 -18.11 11.00 -11.64
N GLU A 286 -17.86 11.74 -12.72
CA GLU A 286 -17.91 11.23 -14.10
C GLU A 286 -16.80 10.21 -14.38
N GLU A 287 -15.58 10.47 -13.90
CA GLU A 287 -14.48 9.51 -13.95
C GLU A 287 -14.79 8.23 -13.15
N MET A 288 -15.38 8.37 -11.96
CA MET A 288 -15.84 7.24 -11.14
C MET A 288 -16.94 6.45 -11.84
N ASN A 289 -17.91 7.11 -12.46
CA ASN A 289 -18.98 6.44 -13.22
C ASN A 289 -18.40 5.67 -14.40
N THR A 290 -17.54 6.31 -15.19
CA THR A 290 -16.85 5.67 -16.33
C THR A 290 -16.01 4.47 -15.87
N THR A 291 -15.35 4.57 -14.72
CA THR A 291 -14.55 3.47 -14.15
C THR A 291 -15.45 2.34 -13.67
N SER A 292 -16.58 2.65 -13.03
CA SER A 292 -17.57 1.67 -12.57
C SER A 292 -18.21 0.93 -13.74
N GLU A 293 -18.53 1.60 -14.84
CA GLU A 293 -19.02 0.97 -16.08
C GLU A 293 -17.98 0.01 -16.67
N LYS A 294 -16.70 0.42 -16.73
CA LYS A 294 -15.60 -0.46 -17.15
C LYS A 294 -15.43 -1.66 -16.23
N LEU A 295 -15.56 -1.47 -14.92
CA LEU A 295 -15.51 -2.55 -13.93
C LEU A 295 -16.67 -3.51 -14.12
N MET A 296 -17.90 -3.02 -14.35
CA MET A 296 -19.05 -3.87 -14.63
C MET A 296 -18.83 -4.72 -15.88
N PHE A 297 -18.33 -4.12 -16.97
CA PHE A 297 -17.98 -4.85 -18.19
C PHE A 297 -16.94 -5.96 -17.92
N ILE A 298 -15.90 -5.67 -17.13
CA ILE A 298 -14.89 -6.67 -16.74
C ILE A 298 -15.52 -7.78 -15.90
N VAL A 299 -16.43 -7.47 -14.99
CA VAL A 299 -17.15 -8.45 -14.16
C VAL A 299 -18.06 -9.33 -15.01
N GLU A 300 -18.80 -8.78 -15.96
CA GLU A 300 -19.60 -9.53 -16.93
C GLU A 300 -18.73 -10.47 -17.75
N LEU A 301 -17.58 -9.99 -18.26
CA LEU A 301 -16.63 -10.79 -19.00
C LEU A 301 -16.04 -11.91 -18.13
N ALA A 302 -15.67 -11.62 -16.88
CA ALA A 302 -15.17 -12.59 -15.93
C ALA A 302 -16.24 -13.65 -15.59
N SER A 303 -17.50 -13.23 -15.41
CA SER A 303 -18.64 -14.11 -15.19
C SER A 303 -18.87 -15.04 -16.39
N LEU A 304 -18.87 -14.49 -17.61
CA LEU A 304 -18.99 -15.25 -18.85
C LEU A 304 -17.86 -16.28 -19.00
N ASN A 305 -16.61 -15.87 -18.79
CA ASN A 305 -15.45 -16.76 -18.86
C ASN A 305 -15.52 -17.85 -17.80
N THR A 306 -15.92 -17.53 -16.58
CA THR A 306 -16.06 -18.52 -15.49
C THR A 306 -17.18 -19.52 -15.80
N GLN A 307 -18.31 -19.06 -16.36
CA GLN A 307 -19.40 -19.92 -16.80
C GLN A 307 -19.01 -20.81 -17.98
N TYR A 308 -18.21 -20.28 -18.92
CA TYR A 308 -17.61 -21.05 -19.99
C TYR A 308 -16.69 -22.14 -19.43
N THR A 309 -15.76 -21.79 -18.53
CA THR A 309 -14.89 -22.76 -17.84
C THR A 309 -15.69 -23.84 -17.14
N LYS A 310 -16.77 -23.49 -16.43
CA LYS A 310 -17.66 -24.47 -15.78
C LYS A 310 -18.32 -25.41 -16.80
N THR A 311 -18.74 -24.90 -17.94
CA THR A 311 -19.32 -25.72 -19.02
C THR A 311 -18.26 -26.64 -19.61
N SER A 312 -17.06 -26.13 -19.91
CA SER A 312 -15.94 -26.94 -20.39
C SER A 312 -15.53 -28.02 -19.39
N LEU A 313 -15.59 -27.76 -18.08
CA LEU A 313 -15.32 -28.77 -17.06
C LEU A 313 -16.38 -29.88 -17.04
N LYS A 314 -17.64 -29.56 -17.31
CA LYS A 314 -18.69 -30.58 -17.48
C LYS A 314 -18.45 -31.44 -18.71
N ASP A 315 -18.12 -30.81 -19.84
CA ASP A 315 -17.77 -31.53 -21.08
C ASP A 315 -16.53 -32.41 -20.86
N LEU A 316 -15.50 -31.90 -20.20
CA LEU A 316 -14.31 -32.67 -19.82
C LEU A 316 -14.64 -33.82 -18.86
N SER A 317 -15.57 -33.61 -17.92
CA SER A 317 -16.03 -34.66 -17.02
C SER A 317 -16.73 -35.77 -17.81
N GLU A 318 -17.60 -35.43 -18.76
CA GLU A 318 -18.24 -36.41 -19.65
C GLU A 318 -17.21 -37.16 -20.52
N VAL A 319 -16.25 -36.44 -21.11
CA VAL A 319 -15.16 -37.06 -21.88
C VAL A 319 -14.31 -37.97 -21.01
N SER A 320 -13.98 -37.56 -19.78
CA SER A 320 -13.24 -38.36 -18.79
C SER A 320 -14.01 -39.64 -18.45
N GLN A 321 -15.33 -39.56 -18.23
CA GLN A 321 -16.20 -40.71 -17.98
C GLN A 321 -16.27 -41.65 -19.18
N ASN A 322 -16.39 -41.12 -20.40
CA ASN A 322 -16.37 -41.90 -21.64
C ASN A 322 -15.01 -42.57 -21.85
N LEU A 323 -13.92 -41.86 -21.59
CA LEU A 323 -12.56 -42.40 -21.65
C LEU A 323 -12.39 -43.51 -20.62
N LYS A 324 -12.91 -43.33 -19.40
CA LYS A 324 -12.91 -44.37 -18.35
C LYS A 324 -13.68 -45.60 -18.77
N TYR A 325 -14.86 -45.43 -19.37
CA TYR A 325 -15.68 -46.53 -19.88
C TYR A 325 -14.96 -47.30 -21.00
N ILE A 326 -14.46 -46.60 -22.02
CA ILE A 326 -13.73 -47.21 -23.14
C ILE A 326 -12.44 -47.88 -22.63
N SER A 327 -11.68 -47.20 -21.77
CA SER A 327 -10.47 -47.74 -21.18
C SER A 327 -10.77 -49.03 -20.42
N ASN A 328 -11.78 -49.04 -19.54
CA ASN A 328 -12.13 -50.26 -18.81
C ASN A 328 -12.54 -51.40 -19.75
N ASN A 329 -13.29 -51.12 -20.82
CA ASN A 329 -13.65 -52.13 -21.82
C ASN A 329 -12.43 -52.67 -22.56
N LEU A 330 -11.54 -51.80 -23.03
CA LEU A 330 -10.30 -52.21 -23.68
C LEU A 330 -9.43 -53.06 -22.74
N LEU A 331 -9.29 -52.63 -21.49
CA LEU A 331 -8.51 -53.36 -20.49
C LEU A 331 -9.11 -54.74 -20.17
N ASN A 332 -10.44 -54.89 -20.20
CA ASN A 332 -11.11 -56.17 -20.01
C ASN A 332 -10.89 -57.16 -21.17
N GLU A 333 -10.62 -56.66 -22.39
CA GLU A 333 -10.30 -57.49 -23.57
C GLU A 333 -8.84 -57.97 -23.58
N ILE A 334 -7.97 -57.34 -22.79
CA ILE A 334 -6.56 -57.75 -22.66
C ILE A 334 -6.46 -58.76 -21.51
N GLU A 335 -6.32 -60.05 -21.82
CA GLU A 335 -6.02 -61.10 -20.83
C GLU A 335 -4.61 -60.90 -20.27
N VAL A 336 -4.50 -60.13 -19.19
CA VAL A 336 -3.25 -59.94 -18.45
C VAL A 336 -3.32 -60.71 -17.14
N ASP A 337 -2.45 -61.71 -16.97
CA ASP A 337 -2.39 -62.50 -15.73
C ASP A 337 -2.03 -61.62 -14.52
N SER A 338 -2.84 -61.74 -13.46
CA SER A 338 -3.00 -60.77 -12.35
C SER A 338 -1.88 -60.76 -11.29
N LYS A 339 -0.72 -61.36 -11.57
CA LYS A 339 0.41 -61.29 -10.63
C LYS A 339 1.06 -59.90 -10.71
N GLU A 340 0.76 -59.04 -9.73
CA GLU A 340 1.35 -57.71 -9.56
C GLU A 340 2.89 -57.83 -9.44
N ASN A 341 3.62 -57.51 -10.52
CA ASN A 341 5.01 -57.08 -10.40
C ASN A 341 4.98 -55.58 -10.10
N ASN A 342 5.58 -55.17 -8.98
CA ASN A 342 5.64 -53.76 -8.58
C ASN A 342 6.44 -52.95 -9.61
N ILE A 343 5.94 -51.77 -9.99
CA ILE A 343 6.70 -50.80 -10.78
C ILE A 343 7.70 -50.12 -9.83
N ILE A 344 8.99 -50.28 -10.11
CA ILE A 344 10.08 -49.79 -9.27
C ILE A 344 10.78 -48.61 -9.96
N LEU A 345 10.97 -47.52 -9.23
CA LEU A 345 11.85 -46.40 -9.59
C LEU A 345 13.10 -46.42 -8.71
N ASN A 346 14.28 -46.45 -9.31
CA ASN A 346 15.56 -46.34 -8.60
C ASN A 346 16.12 -44.93 -8.76
N THR A 347 16.47 -44.28 -7.67
CA THR A 347 17.03 -42.93 -7.68
C THR A 347 18.13 -42.78 -6.63
N TYR A 348 18.86 -41.68 -6.72
CA TYR A 348 19.99 -41.38 -5.86
C TYR A 348 19.80 -40.00 -5.24
N ILE A 349 20.04 -39.91 -3.93
CA ILE A 349 20.19 -38.66 -3.20
C ILE A 349 21.57 -38.68 -2.56
N ASP A 350 22.36 -37.62 -2.76
CA ASP A 350 23.73 -37.57 -2.26
C ASP A 350 23.74 -37.39 -0.74
N GLY A 351 23.96 -38.50 -0.03
CA GLY A 351 23.94 -38.57 1.43
C GLY A 351 22.56 -38.85 2.03
N ARG A 352 22.58 -39.41 3.25
CA ARG A 352 21.38 -39.75 4.03
C ARG A 352 20.69 -38.47 4.51
N PRO A 353 19.37 -38.31 4.31
CA PRO A 353 18.59 -37.23 4.92
C PRO A 353 18.82 -37.13 6.43
N LEU A 354 18.99 -35.92 6.93
CA LEU A 354 19.28 -35.67 8.35
C LEU A 354 18.02 -35.75 9.21
N TYR A 355 16.88 -35.33 8.67
CA TYR A 355 15.63 -35.19 9.39
C TYR A 355 14.52 -36.01 8.72
N LEU A 356 13.69 -36.64 9.54
CA LEU A 356 12.45 -37.30 9.11
C LEU A 356 11.19 -36.63 9.68
N ASP A 357 11.37 -35.54 10.42
CA ASP A 357 10.28 -34.71 10.93
C ASP A 357 10.23 -33.42 10.10
N PRO A 358 9.12 -33.14 9.38
CA PRO A 358 9.02 -31.94 8.55
C PRO A 358 9.22 -30.65 9.35
N ALA A 359 8.83 -30.61 10.62
CA ALA A 359 8.99 -29.40 11.43
C ALA A 359 10.47 -29.11 11.77
N LEU A 360 11.35 -30.10 11.73
CA LEU A 360 12.78 -29.96 12.05
C LEU A 360 13.69 -29.92 10.81
N SER A 361 13.15 -30.22 9.64
CA SER A 361 13.90 -30.23 8.38
C SER A 361 14.32 -28.81 7.95
N TYR A 362 15.57 -28.63 7.54
CA TYR A 362 16.07 -27.37 6.96
C TYR A 362 17.12 -27.62 5.85
N GLU A 363 17.17 -28.84 5.32
CA GLU A 363 18.12 -29.25 4.28
C GLU A 363 17.41 -29.98 3.15
N LEU A 364 17.94 -29.83 1.93
CA LEU A 364 17.26 -30.20 0.68
C LEU A 364 16.94 -31.69 0.57
N ASN A 365 17.82 -32.59 1.03
CA ASN A 365 17.63 -34.05 0.92
C ASN A 365 16.43 -34.51 1.77
N SER A 366 16.32 -33.97 2.99
CA SER A 366 15.14 -34.17 3.85
C SER A 366 13.87 -33.62 3.19
N SER A 367 13.92 -32.43 2.58
CA SER A 367 12.78 -31.85 1.87
C SER A 367 12.34 -32.65 0.64
N LEU A 368 13.29 -33.18 -0.16
CA LEU A 368 13.02 -34.07 -1.30
C LEU A 368 12.28 -35.34 -0.88
N LEU A 369 12.66 -35.91 0.26
CA LEU A 369 11.99 -37.08 0.83
C LEU A 369 10.61 -36.72 1.42
N LEU A 370 10.55 -35.70 2.29
CA LEU A 370 9.37 -35.39 3.11
C LEU A 370 8.21 -34.78 2.32
N ASN A 371 8.46 -34.02 1.25
CA ASN A 371 7.41 -33.52 0.35
C ASN A 371 6.63 -34.67 -0.33
N ASN A 372 7.23 -35.86 -0.43
CA ASN A 372 6.56 -37.04 -0.98
C ASN A 372 5.81 -37.88 0.07
N ILE A 373 5.96 -37.55 1.36
CA ILE A 373 5.38 -38.28 2.50
C ILE A 373 4.27 -37.45 3.17
N HIS A 374 4.49 -36.14 3.33
CA HIS A 374 3.60 -35.22 4.01
C HIS A 374 2.97 -34.23 3.04
N ILE A 375 1.76 -33.78 3.35
CA ILE A 375 1.07 -32.71 2.63
C ILE A 375 0.48 -31.72 3.64
N GLY A 376 0.60 -30.43 3.37
CA GLY A 376 0.03 -29.35 4.17
C GLY A 376 -1.42 -29.04 3.81
N LEU A 377 -1.94 -27.94 4.36
CA LEU A 377 -3.22 -27.37 3.91
C LEU A 377 -3.18 -27.10 2.39
N LEU A 378 -2.06 -26.57 1.93
CA LEU A 378 -1.74 -26.29 0.55
C LEU A 378 -0.51 -27.10 0.13
N THR A 379 -0.16 -27.05 -1.14
CA THR A 379 1.09 -27.60 -1.66
C THR A 379 1.62 -26.70 -2.78
N ILE A 380 2.93 -26.73 -3.02
CA ILE A 380 3.55 -26.07 -4.16
C ILE A 380 3.63 -27.06 -5.32
N ASN A 381 3.14 -26.66 -6.50
CA ASN A 381 3.20 -27.48 -7.71
C ASN A 381 4.58 -27.39 -8.40
N SER A 382 4.74 -28.12 -9.51
CA SER A 382 5.95 -28.09 -10.33
C SER A 382 6.28 -26.72 -10.93
N TYR A 383 5.31 -25.80 -11.00
CA TYR A 383 5.51 -24.42 -11.47
C TYR A 383 5.92 -23.46 -10.34
N GLY A 384 5.99 -23.92 -9.09
CA GLY A 384 6.29 -23.07 -7.94
C GLY A 384 5.07 -22.30 -7.40
N GLU A 385 3.87 -22.64 -7.86
CA GLU A 385 2.63 -21.96 -7.47
C GLU A 385 1.82 -22.77 -6.44
N ILE A 386 0.96 -22.07 -5.71
CA ILE A 386 0.03 -22.69 -4.77
C ILE A 386 -0.95 -23.60 -5.49
N SER A 387 -1.14 -24.78 -4.92
CA SER A 387 -2.14 -25.76 -5.33
C SER A 387 -2.85 -26.35 -4.11
N PRO A 388 -4.08 -26.88 -4.27
CA PRO A 388 -4.82 -27.52 -3.19
C PRO A 388 -4.04 -28.70 -2.57
N GLY A 389 -3.77 -28.62 -1.27
CA GLY A 389 -3.27 -29.73 -0.47
C GLY A 389 -4.44 -30.55 0.08
N ILE A 390 -4.52 -30.70 1.41
CA ILE A 390 -5.71 -31.26 2.06
C ILE A 390 -6.91 -30.30 2.04
N ALA A 391 -6.67 -29.00 1.87
CA ALA A 391 -7.74 -28.01 1.66
C ALA A 391 -8.21 -28.06 0.20
N LYS A 392 -9.52 -28.08 -0.03
CA LYS A 392 -10.14 -27.97 -1.36
C LYS A 392 -10.41 -26.54 -1.78
N SER A 393 -10.56 -25.63 -0.83
CA SER A 393 -10.77 -24.20 -1.08
C SER A 393 -10.43 -23.37 0.14
N TRP A 394 -10.11 -22.11 -0.08
CA TRP A 394 -9.84 -21.13 0.97
C TRP A 394 -10.26 -19.74 0.51
N TYR A 395 -10.55 -18.86 1.47
CA TYR A 395 -10.89 -17.46 1.20
C TYR A 395 -10.43 -16.58 2.36
N LEU A 396 -10.23 -15.30 2.05
CA LEU A 396 -9.91 -14.25 3.01
C LEU A 396 -11.21 -13.53 3.41
N GLU A 397 -11.41 -13.33 4.70
CA GLU A 397 -12.54 -12.59 5.26
C GLU A 397 -12.41 -11.07 5.04
N LYS A 398 -13.49 -10.33 5.31
CA LYS A 398 -13.54 -8.86 5.11
C LYS A 398 -12.55 -8.07 5.97
N ASP A 399 -12.02 -8.68 7.03
CA ASP A 399 -10.99 -8.09 7.88
C ASP A 399 -9.60 -8.05 7.23
N ASN A 400 -9.42 -8.71 6.06
CA ASN A 400 -8.15 -8.90 5.35
C ASN A 400 -7.07 -9.62 6.19
N LEU A 401 -7.46 -10.34 7.24
CA LEU A 401 -6.55 -11.02 8.16
C LEU A 401 -6.92 -12.48 8.39
N THR A 402 -8.21 -12.82 8.34
CA THR A 402 -8.70 -14.16 8.66
C THR A 402 -8.86 -15.00 7.40
N TRP A 403 -8.02 -16.01 7.25
CA TRP A 403 -8.15 -17.03 6.20
C TRP A 403 -8.99 -18.20 6.69
N VAL A 404 -9.97 -18.63 5.89
CA VAL A 404 -10.78 -19.82 6.18
C VAL A 404 -10.48 -20.91 5.16
N PHE A 405 -10.12 -22.10 5.64
CA PHE A 405 -9.81 -23.27 4.82
C PHE A 405 -10.89 -24.34 4.96
N ASN A 406 -11.37 -24.85 3.81
CA ASN A 406 -12.30 -25.97 3.73
C ASN A 406 -11.54 -27.24 3.34
N LEU A 407 -11.57 -28.27 4.19
CA LEU A 407 -10.84 -29.52 3.99
C LEU A 407 -11.61 -30.49 3.06
N LYS A 408 -10.85 -31.32 2.33
CA LYS A 408 -11.39 -32.50 1.62
C LYS A 408 -11.83 -33.53 2.67
N LYS A 409 -12.97 -34.18 2.44
CA LYS A 409 -13.49 -35.21 3.36
C LYS A 409 -12.87 -36.57 3.06
N GLY A 410 -12.66 -37.38 4.11
CA GLY A 410 -12.21 -38.77 3.96
C GLY A 410 -10.73 -38.93 3.58
N ILE A 411 -9.90 -37.87 3.68
CA ILE A 411 -8.45 -38.03 3.55
C ILE A 411 -7.96 -38.88 4.72
N LYS A 412 -7.04 -39.81 4.44
CA LYS A 412 -6.43 -40.68 5.44
C LYS A 412 -4.93 -40.42 5.56
N PHE A 413 -4.43 -40.54 6.78
CA PHE A 413 -3.02 -40.79 7.04
C PHE A 413 -2.61 -42.18 6.54
N HIS A 414 -1.31 -42.43 6.38
CA HIS A 414 -0.78 -43.74 5.96
C HIS A 414 -1.16 -44.90 6.89
N ASN A 415 -1.49 -44.61 8.15
CA ASN A 415 -1.98 -45.58 9.14
C ASN A 415 -3.51 -45.81 9.07
N GLY A 416 -4.22 -45.15 8.15
CA GLY A 416 -5.66 -45.29 7.95
C GLY A 416 -6.55 -44.34 8.77
N LYS A 417 -6.00 -43.58 9.74
CA LYS A 417 -6.77 -42.57 10.49
C LYS A 417 -7.21 -41.44 9.54
N GLU A 418 -8.45 -40.98 9.68
CA GLU A 418 -8.94 -39.82 8.92
C GLU A 418 -8.23 -38.52 9.38
N VAL A 419 -7.90 -37.65 8.42
CA VAL A 419 -7.35 -36.30 8.67
C VAL A 419 -8.49 -35.31 8.92
N THR A 420 -8.38 -34.52 9.98
CA THR A 420 -9.39 -33.53 10.40
C THR A 420 -8.77 -32.17 10.71
N SER A 421 -9.61 -31.16 10.96
CA SER A 421 -9.18 -29.83 11.42
C SER A 421 -8.37 -29.86 12.72
N GLU A 422 -8.58 -30.86 13.58
CA GLU A 422 -7.80 -31.06 14.81
C GLU A 422 -6.35 -31.44 14.51
N ASP A 423 -6.13 -32.32 13.52
CA ASP A 423 -4.78 -32.71 13.11
C ASP A 423 -4.04 -31.53 12.45
N VAL A 424 -4.77 -30.67 11.71
CA VAL A 424 -4.24 -29.42 11.17
C VAL A 424 -3.81 -28.50 12.30
N LYS A 425 -4.71 -28.20 13.23
CA LYS A 425 -4.42 -27.33 14.37
C LYS A 425 -3.20 -27.84 15.15
N PHE A 426 -3.17 -29.13 15.46
CA PHE A 426 -2.04 -29.74 16.14
C PHE A 426 -0.72 -29.57 15.38
N SER A 427 -0.71 -29.84 14.07
CA SER A 427 0.51 -29.76 13.25
C SER A 427 1.06 -28.33 13.20
N LEU A 428 0.19 -27.34 13.02
CA LEU A 428 0.58 -25.92 12.98
C LEU A 428 1.01 -25.39 14.34
N GLU A 429 0.29 -25.71 15.43
CA GLU A 429 0.71 -25.33 16.79
C GLU A 429 2.02 -26.01 17.19
N ARG A 430 2.25 -27.25 16.77
CA ARG A 430 3.49 -27.98 17.03
C ARG A 430 4.70 -27.30 16.40
N LEU A 431 4.57 -26.76 15.19
CA LEU A 431 5.64 -26.01 14.54
C LEU A 431 6.05 -24.76 15.36
N LEU A 432 5.10 -24.19 16.10
CA LEU A 432 5.30 -23.04 16.99
C LEU A 432 5.66 -23.43 18.43
N ASP A 433 5.69 -24.72 18.79
CA ASP A 433 5.87 -25.17 20.17
C ASP A 433 7.30 -24.88 20.65
N PRO A 434 7.49 -24.07 21.72
CA PRO A 434 8.82 -23.77 22.25
C PRO A 434 9.56 -25.01 22.79
N LYS A 435 8.87 -26.13 23.05
CA LYS A 435 9.51 -27.40 23.41
C LYS A 435 10.12 -28.13 22.24
N LEU A 436 9.52 -27.99 21.05
CA LEU A 436 10.08 -28.55 19.82
C LEU A 436 11.26 -27.69 19.34
N ASP A 437 11.20 -26.38 19.59
CA ASP A 437 12.20 -25.39 19.17
C ASP A 437 12.53 -25.53 17.67
N SER A 438 11.46 -25.59 16.87
CA SER A 438 11.60 -25.76 15.42
C SER A 438 12.35 -24.57 14.80
N PRO A 439 13.34 -24.81 13.93
CA PRO A 439 14.00 -23.75 13.17
C PRO A 439 13.07 -23.05 12.18
N ASN A 440 11.87 -23.61 11.93
CA ASN A 440 10.90 -23.17 10.95
C ASN A 440 9.67 -22.49 11.56
N GLY A 441 9.64 -22.30 12.90
CA GLY A 441 8.50 -21.68 13.59
C GLY A 441 8.14 -20.29 13.05
N TRP A 442 9.13 -19.55 12.56
CA TRP A 442 8.98 -18.22 11.95
C TRP A 442 7.95 -18.17 10.81
N LEU A 443 7.72 -19.28 10.09
CA LEU A 443 6.74 -19.37 9.00
C LEU A 443 5.31 -19.04 9.45
N LEU A 444 4.99 -19.34 10.71
CA LEU A 444 3.65 -19.21 11.29
C LEU A 444 3.57 -18.17 12.41
N GLU A 445 4.68 -17.52 12.79
CA GLU A 445 4.72 -16.50 13.86
C GLU A 445 3.79 -15.31 13.60
N ILE A 446 3.47 -15.06 12.33
CA ILE A 446 2.50 -14.04 11.93
C ILE A 446 1.07 -14.33 12.43
N ILE A 447 0.73 -15.58 12.72
CA ILE A 447 -0.61 -15.94 13.22
C ILE A 447 -0.83 -15.30 14.59
N GLU A 448 -1.98 -14.67 14.77
CA GLU A 448 -2.37 -14.01 16.02
C GLU A 448 -2.22 -14.97 17.22
N GLY A 449 -1.56 -14.51 18.28
CA GLY A 449 -1.32 -15.29 19.50
C GLY A 449 -0.11 -16.24 19.46
N SER A 450 0.65 -16.29 18.36
CA SER A 450 1.86 -17.12 18.27
C SER A 450 2.92 -16.72 19.29
N GLU A 451 3.10 -15.41 19.54
CA GLU A 451 4.05 -14.90 20.51
C GLU A 451 3.69 -15.30 21.96
N ASP A 452 2.42 -15.19 22.32
CA ASP A 452 1.93 -15.60 23.65
C ASP A 452 2.08 -17.11 23.85
N PHE A 453 1.84 -17.90 22.80
CA PHE A 453 2.04 -19.34 22.83
C PHE A 453 3.54 -19.70 23.01
N LYS A 454 4.44 -19.09 22.23
CA LYS A 454 5.91 -19.31 22.34
C LYS A 454 6.46 -18.92 23.71
N LYS A 455 5.93 -17.86 24.33
CA LYS A 455 6.33 -17.42 25.68
C LYS A 455 5.70 -18.27 26.80
N GLY A 456 4.84 -19.24 26.46
CA GLY A 456 4.10 -20.05 27.43
C GLY A 456 3.00 -19.29 28.18
N ALA A 457 2.63 -18.09 27.72
CA ALA A 457 1.53 -17.29 28.26
C ALA A 457 0.15 -17.84 27.83
N ALA A 458 0.10 -18.55 26.70
CA ALA A 458 -1.08 -19.25 26.19
C ALA A 458 -0.79 -20.74 25.96
N LYS A 459 -1.81 -21.59 26.12
CA LYS A 459 -1.72 -23.04 25.84
C LYS A 459 -1.95 -23.40 24.37
N HIS A 460 -2.51 -22.48 23.60
CA HIS A 460 -2.90 -22.63 22.20
C HIS A 460 -2.71 -21.29 21.49
N VAL A 461 -2.56 -21.33 20.17
CA VAL A 461 -2.44 -20.13 19.33
C VAL A 461 -3.84 -19.60 19.05
N SER A 462 -4.16 -18.39 19.53
CA SER A 462 -5.53 -17.83 19.49
C SER A 462 -6.07 -17.65 18.07
N GLY A 463 -5.18 -17.36 17.11
CA GLY A 463 -5.51 -17.20 15.69
C GLY A 463 -5.83 -18.52 14.97
N ILE A 464 -5.54 -19.69 15.55
CA ILE A 464 -5.85 -21.01 14.96
C ILE A 464 -7.15 -21.54 15.58
N LYS A 465 -8.26 -21.36 14.87
CA LYS A 465 -9.60 -21.74 15.36
C LYS A 465 -10.23 -22.81 14.48
N ILE A 466 -10.70 -23.87 15.13
CA ILE A 466 -11.51 -24.91 14.49
C ILE A 466 -12.93 -24.39 14.37
N LEU A 467 -13.47 -24.38 13.15
CA LEU A 467 -14.85 -23.98 12.89
C LEU A 467 -15.77 -25.21 12.91
N ASP A 468 -15.31 -26.32 12.31
CA ASP A 468 -15.87 -27.67 12.46
C ASP A 468 -14.85 -28.72 11.99
N LYS A 469 -15.25 -30.01 11.97
CA LYS A 469 -14.39 -31.16 11.61
C LYS A 469 -13.60 -30.97 10.30
N TYR A 470 -14.13 -30.23 9.33
CA TYR A 470 -13.53 -30.01 8.01
C TYR A 470 -13.33 -28.53 7.68
N ARG A 471 -13.37 -27.63 8.67
CA ARG A 471 -13.14 -26.20 8.49
C ARG A 471 -12.30 -25.62 9.62
N ILE A 472 -11.30 -24.83 9.23
CA ILE A 472 -10.38 -24.15 10.16
C ILE A 472 -10.14 -22.73 9.68
N SER A 473 -10.02 -21.78 10.62
CA SER A 473 -9.64 -20.40 10.33
C SER A 473 -8.28 -20.08 10.95
N LEU A 474 -7.46 -19.33 10.20
CA LEU A 474 -6.16 -18.82 10.60
C LEU A 474 -6.19 -17.29 10.52
N THR A 475 -6.15 -16.60 11.65
CA THR A 475 -6.13 -15.13 11.73
C THR A 475 -4.69 -14.61 11.84
N LEU A 476 -4.30 -13.71 10.94
CA LEU A 476 -2.98 -13.09 10.92
C LEU A 476 -2.94 -11.82 11.78
N SER A 477 -1.78 -11.50 12.33
CA SER A 477 -1.53 -10.26 13.10
C SER A 477 -1.42 -9.03 12.20
N TYR A 478 -1.09 -9.22 10.92
CA TYR A 478 -1.09 -8.20 9.86
C TYR A 478 -1.28 -8.87 8.49
N SER A 479 -1.67 -8.10 7.48
CA SER A 479 -1.88 -8.63 6.11
C SER A 479 -0.56 -9.06 5.48
N TYR A 480 -0.47 -10.30 5.00
CA TYR A 480 0.72 -10.83 4.33
C TYR A 480 0.33 -11.75 3.16
N SER A 481 0.74 -11.36 1.95
CA SER A 481 0.41 -12.08 0.72
C SER A 481 1.18 -13.40 0.55
N GLY A 482 2.37 -13.51 1.15
CA GLY A 482 3.18 -14.74 1.11
C GLY A 482 2.69 -15.86 2.05
N PHE A 483 1.69 -15.61 2.89
CA PHE A 483 1.25 -16.57 3.91
C PHE A 483 0.80 -17.92 3.33
N LEU A 484 0.10 -17.91 2.20
CA LEU A 484 -0.33 -19.15 1.56
C LEU A 484 0.87 -20.00 1.09
N LEU A 485 1.95 -19.37 0.60
CA LEU A 485 3.19 -20.03 0.21
C LEU A 485 3.82 -20.76 1.40
N ASN A 486 3.86 -20.15 2.57
CA ASN A 486 4.36 -20.80 3.80
C ASN A 486 3.57 -22.08 4.11
N LEU A 487 2.24 -22.04 3.99
CA LEU A 487 1.36 -23.21 4.20
C LEU A 487 1.48 -24.29 3.12
N GLY A 488 2.09 -23.96 1.97
CA GLY A 488 2.36 -24.88 0.88
C GLY A 488 3.67 -25.65 1.01
N LEU A 489 4.56 -25.22 1.91
CA LEU A 489 5.83 -25.88 2.17
C LEU A 489 5.62 -27.19 2.93
N GLU A 490 6.48 -28.17 2.66
CA GLU A 490 6.49 -29.47 3.34
C GLU A 490 6.73 -29.33 4.86
N LEU A 491 7.37 -28.23 5.27
CA LEU A 491 7.61 -27.84 6.66
C LEU A 491 6.30 -27.66 7.46
N CYS A 492 5.22 -27.29 6.77
CA CYS A 492 3.86 -27.19 7.31
C CYS A 492 3.02 -28.46 7.08
N GLY A 493 3.68 -29.60 6.80
CA GLY A 493 3.03 -30.88 6.54
C GLY A 493 2.14 -31.33 7.71
N ILE A 494 0.97 -31.86 7.39
CA ILE A 494 0.05 -32.37 8.40
C ILE A 494 0.54 -33.75 8.89
N ILE A 495 0.66 -33.88 10.21
CA ILE A 495 1.18 -35.08 10.86
C ILE A 495 0.15 -35.72 11.78
N ASN A 496 0.29 -37.03 11.98
CA ASN A 496 -0.51 -37.77 12.94
C ASN A 496 0.07 -37.60 14.35
N LYS A 497 -0.69 -36.96 15.25
CA LYS A 497 -0.29 -36.73 16.66
C LYS A 497 0.09 -38.00 17.41
N ASP A 498 -0.60 -39.10 17.18
CA ASP A 498 -0.42 -40.33 17.95
C ASP A 498 0.86 -41.05 17.51
N SER A 499 1.13 -41.09 16.20
CA SER A 499 2.31 -41.70 15.59
C SER A 499 3.60 -40.94 15.87
N ILE A 500 3.61 -39.61 15.79
CA ILE A 500 4.84 -38.83 16.02
C ILE A 500 5.36 -38.99 17.47
N ASN A 501 4.46 -39.15 18.45
CA ASN A 501 4.82 -39.41 19.83
C ASN A 501 5.42 -40.82 20.04
N GLN A 502 5.22 -41.73 19.09
CA GLN A 502 5.78 -43.09 19.08
C GLN A 502 7.09 -43.18 18.28
N GLY A 503 7.49 -42.09 17.60
CA GLY A 503 8.67 -42.03 16.75
C GLY A 503 8.44 -42.46 15.30
N ASP A 504 7.18 -42.71 14.91
CA ASP A 504 6.82 -43.14 13.56
C ASP A 504 6.60 -41.96 12.60
N VAL A 505 7.09 -42.10 11.37
CA VAL A 505 6.90 -41.12 10.30
C VAL A 505 5.62 -41.44 9.54
N VAL A 506 4.51 -40.85 9.98
CA VAL A 506 3.19 -41.04 9.35
C VAL A 506 2.68 -39.73 8.78
N GLY A 507 2.60 -39.67 7.45
CA GLY A 507 2.03 -38.55 6.71
C GLY A 507 0.69 -38.89 6.06
N CYS A 508 0.23 -37.99 5.19
CA CYS A 508 -0.97 -38.15 4.36
C CYS A 508 -0.68 -37.88 2.87
N GLY A 509 0.60 -37.93 2.49
CA GLY A 509 1.07 -37.76 1.12
C GLY A 509 1.04 -39.04 0.28
N PRO A 510 1.55 -38.97 -0.95
CA PRO A 510 1.45 -40.04 -1.93
C PRO A 510 2.22 -41.32 -1.59
N TYR A 511 3.30 -41.23 -0.81
CA TYR A 511 4.13 -42.38 -0.45
C TYR A 511 4.34 -42.46 1.07
N LYS A 512 4.55 -43.67 1.58
CA LYS A 512 4.93 -43.95 2.97
C LYS A 512 6.34 -44.55 3.02
N ILE A 513 7.08 -44.28 4.09
CA ILE A 513 8.38 -44.94 4.31
C ILE A 513 8.12 -46.40 4.73
N SER A 514 8.72 -47.34 4.01
CA SER A 514 8.69 -48.77 4.34
C SER A 514 10.00 -49.26 4.94
N GLU A 515 11.13 -48.67 4.51
CA GLU A 515 12.46 -48.95 5.05
C GLU A 515 13.30 -47.67 5.00
N PHE A 516 14.11 -47.42 6.03
CA PHE A 516 15.04 -46.30 6.07
C PHE A 516 16.29 -46.70 6.86
N ASN A 517 17.46 -46.65 6.22
CA ASN A 517 18.73 -47.06 6.80
C ASN A 517 19.89 -46.20 6.26
N ASP A 518 21.13 -46.50 6.67
CA ASP A 518 22.31 -45.70 6.27
C ASP A 518 22.72 -45.83 4.80
N LYS A 519 22.17 -46.81 4.07
CA LYS A 519 22.44 -47.05 2.65
C LYS A 519 21.35 -46.49 1.75
N GLY A 520 20.11 -46.42 2.23
CA GLY A 520 18.99 -45.95 1.42
C GLY A 520 17.65 -45.92 2.14
N CYS A 521 16.63 -45.53 1.38
CA CYS A 521 15.24 -45.47 1.78
C CYS A 521 14.35 -46.15 0.73
N LYS A 522 13.36 -46.91 1.20
CA LYS A 522 12.34 -47.52 0.35
C LYS A 522 10.99 -46.89 0.64
N LEU A 523 10.39 -46.28 -0.37
CA LEU A 523 9.04 -45.73 -0.32
C LEU A 523 8.04 -46.68 -0.97
N GLU A 524 6.86 -46.82 -0.39
CA GLU A 524 5.73 -47.56 -0.93
C GLU A 524 4.58 -46.62 -1.27
N ALA A 525 3.94 -46.83 -2.42
CA ALA A 525 2.80 -46.04 -2.85
C ALA A 525 1.61 -46.19 -1.87
N PHE A 526 1.03 -45.05 -1.48
CA PHE A 526 -0.21 -45.04 -0.72
C PHE A 526 -1.41 -45.14 -1.67
N LYS A 527 -1.92 -46.37 -1.89
CA LYS A 527 -3.00 -46.65 -2.85
C LYS A 527 -4.29 -45.85 -2.58
N GLU A 528 -4.54 -45.42 -1.34
CA GLU A 528 -5.72 -44.62 -0.93
C GLU A 528 -5.51 -43.10 -0.99
N TYR A 529 -4.39 -42.64 -1.54
CA TYR A 529 -4.07 -41.23 -1.60
C TYR A 529 -5.14 -40.40 -2.35
N PHE A 530 -5.53 -39.27 -1.75
CA PHE A 530 -6.73 -38.53 -2.14
C PHE A 530 -6.63 -37.97 -3.58
N ASN A 531 -5.42 -37.65 -4.07
CA ASN A 531 -5.20 -37.14 -5.42
C ASN A 531 -5.02 -38.25 -6.48
N GLY A 532 -5.20 -39.53 -6.11
CA GLY A 532 -5.09 -40.69 -6.99
C GLY A 532 -3.85 -41.50 -6.72
N ALA A 533 -3.93 -42.83 -6.84
CA ALA A 533 -2.80 -43.71 -6.53
C ALA A 533 -1.56 -43.32 -7.37
N PRO A 534 -0.36 -43.27 -6.77
CA PRO A 534 0.88 -42.98 -7.50
C PRO A 534 1.14 -44.02 -8.60
N TYR A 535 1.84 -43.62 -9.67
CA TYR A 535 2.13 -44.51 -10.81
C TYR A 535 3.17 -45.57 -10.46
N ILE A 536 4.23 -45.15 -9.76
CA ILE A 536 5.29 -46.02 -9.24
C ILE A 536 4.81 -46.65 -7.94
N ASP A 537 5.00 -47.97 -7.78
CA ASP A 537 4.55 -48.69 -6.59
C ASP A 537 5.63 -48.68 -5.50
N ILE A 538 6.92 -48.76 -5.90
CA ILE A 538 8.08 -48.73 -5.00
C ILE A 538 9.13 -47.75 -5.53
N ILE A 539 9.67 -46.92 -4.64
CA ILE A 539 10.83 -46.07 -4.94
C ILE A 539 11.99 -46.48 -4.05
N ASN A 540 13.10 -46.87 -4.67
CA ASN A 540 14.36 -47.13 -3.98
C ASN A 540 15.24 -45.89 -4.11
N ILE A 541 15.57 -45.28 -2.99
CA ILE A 541 16.42 -44.11 -2.91
C ILE A 541 17.76 -44.55 -2.31
N ASN A 542 18.82 -44.53 -3.09
CA ASN A 542 20.17 -44.83 -2.63
C ASN A 542 20.83 -43.57 -2.07
N PHE A 543 21.52 -43.70 -0.93
CA PHE A 543 22.23 -42.59 -0.27
C PHE A 543 23.74 -42.62 -0.47
N LYS A 544 24.26 -43.72 -1.03
CA LYS A 544 25.69 -43.94 -1.25
C LYS A 544 25.89 -44.64 -2.59
N SER A 545 26.80 -44.11 -3.40
CA SER A 545 27.28 -44.73 -4.63
C SER A 545 28.76 -44.40 -4.81
N GLU A 546 29.52 -45.32 -5.38
CA GLU A 546 30.93 -45.08 -5.77
C GLU A 546 31.01 -44.20 -7.03
N SER A 547 30.03 -44.32 -7.93
CA SER A 547 29.92 -43.54 -9.15
C SER A 547 28.44 -43.46 -9.59
N PRO A 548 27.67 -42.45 -9.11
CA PRO A 548 26.26 -42.29 -9.45
C PRO A 548 26.00 -42.18 -10.95
N ILE A 549 26.95 -41.58 -11.69
CA ILE A 549 26.88 -41.46 -13.14
C ILE A 549 26.98 -42.82 -13.83
N ASP A 550 27.86 -43.72 -13.36
CA ASP A 550 28.00 -45.06 -13.93
C ASP A 550 26.78 -45.91 -13.59
N ASP A 551 26.26 -45.82 -12.36
CA ASP A 551 25.01 -46.48 -11.97
C ASP A 551 23.83 -46.04 -12.86
N PHE A 552 23.78 -44.76 -13.22
CA PHE A 552 22.78 -44.25 -14.16
C PHE A 552 23.02 -44.74 -15.60
N LEU A 553 24.25 -44.71 -16.11
CA LEU A 553 24.58 -45.17 -17.46
C LEU A 553 24.35 -46.69 -17.63
N ASN A 554 24.56 -47.47 -16.56
CA ASN A 554 24.29 -48.90 -16.49
C ASN A 554 22.81 -49.23 -16.28
N LYS A 555 21.96 -48.21 -16.07
CA LYS A 555 20.51 -48.31 -15.80
C LYS A 555 20.15 -48.92 -14.44
N ASP A 556 21.08 -48.90 -13.49
CA ASP A 556 20.79 -49.20 -12.09
C ASP A 556 20.02 -48.04 -11.43
N LEU A 557 20.19 -46.80 -11.94
CA LEU A 557 19.39 -45.63 -11.61
C LEU A 557 18.51 -45.17 -12.78
N ASP A 558 17.26 -44.80 -12.46
CA ASP A 558 16.29 -44.23 -13.39
C ASP A 558 16.35 -42.70 -13.44
N VAL A 559 16.74 -42.07 -12.33
CA VAL A 559 16.79 -40.62 -12.13
C VAL A 559 18.07 -40.25 -11.37
N LEU A 560 18.83 -39.30 -11.92
CA LEU A 560 20.05 -38.76 -11.32
C LEU A 560 20.02 -37.22 -11.36
N THR A 561 20.22 -36.60 -10.20
CA THR A 561 20.47 -35.14 -10.13
C THR A 561 21.93 -34.88 -10.45
N ILE A 562 22.19 -33.90 -11.34
CA ILE A 562 23.53 -33.56 -11.82
C ILE A 562 24.15 -32.52 -10.91
N ASN A 563 25.35 -32.81 -10.41
CA ASN A 563 26.05 -31.99 -9.41
C ASN A 563 27.31 -31.32 -9.95
N ASP A 564 27.87 -31.79 -11.07
CA ASP A 564 29.09 -31.20 -11.63
C ASP A 564 29.13 -31.17 -13.17
N LYS A 565 30.18 -30.51 -13.69
CA LYS A 565 30.45 -30.38 -15.12
C LYS A 565 30.69 -31.72 -15.83
N ASN A 566 31.38 -32.66 -15.19
CA ASN A 566 31.73 -33.95 -15.80
C ASN A 566 30.45 -34.77 -16.04
N GLU A 567 29.59 -34.85 -15.03
CA GLU A 567 28.26 -35.45 -15.15
C GLU A 567 27.44 -34.77 -16.24
N TYR A 568 27.33 -33.44 -16.19
CA TYR A 568 26.54 -32.69 -17.17
C TYR A 568 27.01 -32.94 -18.61
N THR A 569 28.32 -32.78 -18.88
CA THR A 569 28.88 -32.93 -20.24
C THR A 569 28.79 -34.36 -20.77
N THR A 570 28.92 -35.36 -19.89
CA THR A 570 28.78 -36.77 -20.25
C THR A 570 27.34 -37.12 -20.61
N LEU A 571 26.38 -36.70 -19.77
CA LEU A 571 24.97 -37.05 -19.93
C LEU A 571 24.30 -36.24 -21.05
N CYS A 572 24.65 -34.95 -21.23
CA CYS A 572 24.07 -34.12 -22.29
C CYS A 572 24.46 -34.57 -23.70
N SER A 573 25.58 -35.28 -23.83
CA SER A 573 26.07 -35.81 -25.10
C SER A 573 25.38 -37.12 -25.50
N ASN A 574 24.64 -37.75 -24.58
CA ASN A 574 24.00 -39.04 -24.80
C ASN A 574 22.54 -38.87 -25.25
N LYS A 575 22.24 -39.28 -26.48
CA LYS A 575 20.90 -39.16 -27.09
C LYS A 575 19.83 -40.07 -26.45
N ASN A 576 20.23 -41.02 -25.60
CA ASN A 576 19.32 -41.94 -24.92
C ASN A 576 18.95 -41.49 -23.50
N ILE A 577 19.31 -40.26 -23.14
CA ILE A 577 19.07 -39.66 -21.83
C ILE A 577 18.31 -38.36 -22.06
N ASN A 578 17.26 -38.15 -21.26
CA ASN A 578 16.56 -36.88 -21.24
C ASN A 578 17.11 -36.03 -20.10
N LEU A 579 17.44 -34.77 -20.41
CA LEU A 579 17.85 -33.78 -19.42
C LEU A 579 16.72 -32.79 -19.16
N ILE A 580 16.45 -32.54 -17.89
CA ILE A 580 15.50 -31.54 -17.42
C ILE A 580 16.31 -30.46 -16.70
N GLU A 581 16.26 -29.24 -17.21
CA GLU A 581 16.88 -28.07 -16.57
C GLU A 581 15.82 -27.17 -15.94
N GLN A 582 16.11 -26.65 -14.74
CA GLN A 582 15.22 -25.74 -14.02
C GLN A 582 16.02 -24.61 -13.37
N ASP A 583 15.61 -23.36 -13.61
CA ASP A 583 16.16 -22.21 -12.90
C ASP A 583 15.75 -22.27 -11.42
N LEU A 584 16.72 -22.14 -10.52
CA LEU A 584 16.46 -22.19 -9.08
C LEU A 584 16.30 -20.79 -8.49
N LEU A 585 15.44 -20.68 -7.47
CA LEU A 585 15.28 -19.49 -6.65
C LEU A 585 16.44 -19.37 -5.65
N ALA A 586 17.66 -19.23 -6.16
CA ALA A 586 18.86 -19.17 -5.34
C ALA A 586 19.88 -18.18 -5.92
N THR A 587 20.78 -17.71 -5.06
CA THR A 587 21.85 -16.79 -5.43
C THR A 587 23.14 -17.15 -4.72
N TYR A 588 24.25 -17.15 -5.46
CA TYR A 588 25.60 -17.30 -4.93
C TYR A 588 26.30 -15.95 -4.99
N TYR A 589 26.97 -15.59 -3.90
CA TYR A 589 27.58 -14.27 -3.76
C TYR A 589 28.80 -14.31 -2.83
N ALA A 590 29.73 -13.37 -3.03
CA ALA A 590 30.74 -13.06 -2.02
C ALA A 590 30.33 -11.79 -1.28
N SER A 591 29.99 -11.92 0.00
CA SER A 591 29.54 -10.84 0.84
C SER A 591 30.69 -10.00 1.34
N PHE A 592 30.60 -8.67 1.25
CA PHE A 592 31.48 -7.77 1.99
C PHE A 592 30.96 -7.53 3.41
N ASN A 593 31.87 -7.42 4.36
CA ASN A 593 31.53 -6.99 5.73
C ASN A 593 31.39 -5.47 5.78
N MET A 594 30.15 -4.99 5.66
CA MET A 594 29.81 -3.56 5.60
C MET A 594 29.97 -2.80 6.93
N LYS A 595 30.33 -3.50 8.02
CA LYS A 595 30.69 -2.89 9.32
C LYS A 595 32.22 -2.78 9.52
N SER A 596 33.02 -3.36 8.63
CA SER A 596 34.48 -3.27 8.70
C SER A 596 34.97 -1.85 8.39
N ASN A 597 36.09 -1.45 9.01
CA ASN A 597 36.79 -0.19 8.70
C ASN A 597 37.75 -0.32 7.51
N SER A 598 37.82 -1.50 6.89
CA SER A 598 38.64 -1.77 5.71
C SER A 598 38.22 -0.93 4.50
N ILE A 599 39.17 -0.68 3.59
CA ILE A 599 38.89 0.02 2.33
C ILE A 599 37.84 -0.74 1.49
N PHE A 600 37.82 -2.08 1.56
CA PHE A 600 36.86 -2.92 0.84
C PHE A 600 35.42 -2.75 1.37
N SER A 601 35.24 -2.28 2.60
CA SER A 601 33.93 -1.99 3.19
C SER A 601 33.49 -0.53 2.97
N ARG A 602 34.42 0.42 3.07
CA ARG A 602 34.08 1.86 3.03
C ARG A 602 33.99 2.44 1.62
N ASP A 603 34.74 1.89 0.67
CA ASP A 603 34.82 2.42 -0.69
C ASP A 603 33.98 1.58 -1.66
N LYS A 604 32.92 2.19 -2.20
CA LYS A 604 32.02 1.54 -3.16
C LYS A 604 32.71 1.27 -4.50
N ASP A 605 33.61 2.14 -4.93
CA ASP A 605 34.30 2.01 -6.21
C ASP A 605 35.30 0.84 -6.15
N VAL A 606 35.92 0.62 -4.99
CA VAL A 606 36.71 -0.59 -4.73
C VAL A 606 35.83 -1.83 -4.84
N ARG A 607 34.67 -1.91 -4.17
CA ARG A 607 33.75 -3.08 -4.30
C ARG A 607 33.25 -3.28 -5.73
N TYR A 608 32.98 -2.20 -6.44
CA TYR A 608 32.61 -2.22 -7.86
C TYR A 608 33.75 -2.78 -8.73
N ALA A 609 34.99 -2.37 -8.48
CA ALA A 609 36.16 -2.91 -9.16
C ALA A 609 36.36 -4.40 -8.89
N LEU A 610 36.16 -4.86 -7.65
CA LEU A 610 36.21 -6.28 -7.30
C LEU A 610 35.14 -7.08 -8.07
N ASN A 611 33.92 -6.56 -8.18
CA ASN A 611 32.87 -7.20 -8.99
C ASN A 611 33.27 -7.36 -10.46
N LEU A 612 33.88 -6.34 -11.07
CA LEU A 612 34.38 -6.41 -12.45
C LEU A 612 35.57 -7.35 -12.61
N ALA A 613 36.33 -7.61 -11.54
CA ALA A 613 37.54 -8.41 -11.59
C ALA A 613 37.26 -9.91 -11.64
N ILE A 614 36.13 -10.37 -11.10
CA ILE A 614 35.80 -11.80 -11.05
C ILE A 614 35.22 -12.27 -12.38
N ASP A 615 35.75 -13.36 -12.94
CA ASP A 615 35.19 -13.97 -14.15
C ASP A 615 34.10 -14.99 -13.78
N LYS A 616 32.87 -14.47 -13.68
CA LYS A 616 31.68 -15.27 -13.31
C LYS A 616 31.33 -16.29 -14.39
N ASN A 617 31.57 -15.99 -15.66
CA ASN A 617 31.33 -16.92 -16.77
C ASN A 617 32.30 -18.10 -16.71
N ARG A 618 33.56 -17.85 -16.33
CA ARG A 618 34.55 -18.89 -16.08
C ARG A 618 34.12 -19.81 -14.93
N ILE A 619 33.62 -19.25 -13.82
CA ILE A 619 33.05 -20.03 -12.70
C ILE A 619 31.89 -20.91 -13.19
N ILE A 620 30.89 -20.34 -13.86
CA ILE A 620 29.71 -21.06 -14.36
C ILE A 620 30.11 -22.18 -15.34
N LYS A 621 31.05 -21.91 -16.24
CA LYS A 621 31.46 -22.87 -17.28
C LYS A 621 32.35 -23.98 -16.75
N ASP A 622 33.35 -23.64 -15.94
CA ASP A 622 34.39 -24.59 -15.55
C ASP A 622 34.00 -25.42 -14.34
N ILE A 623 33.18 -24.88 -13.44
CA ILE A 623 32.75 -25.56 -12.22
C ILE A 623 31.36 -26.20 -12.42
N LEU A 624 30.40 -25.46 -12.99
CA LEU A 624 29.00 -25.91 -13.09
C LEU A 624 28.62 -26.48 -14.47
N GLY A 625 29.53 -26.50 -15.44
CA GLY A 625 29.24 -26.98 -16.79
C GLY A 625 28.21 -26.16 -17.57
N GLY A 626 27.92 -24.92 -17.15
CA GLY A 626 26.89 -24.07 -17.74
C GLY A 626 25.59 -23.99 -16.95
N LEU A 627 25.46 -24.70 -15.81
CA LEU A 627 24.26 -24.73 -14.95
C LEU A 627 24.13 -23.49 -14.05
N GLY A 628 24.12 -22.31 -14.66
CA GLY A 628 23.91 -21.06 -13.97
C GLY A 628 23.87 -19.86 -14.92
N VAL A 629 23.36 -18.75 -14.42
CA VAL A 629 23.34 -17.46 -15.12
C VAL A 629 24.02 -16.39 -14.28
N GLU A 630 24.70 -15.45 -14.92
CA GLU A 630 25.37 -14.36 -14.21
C GLU A 630 24.38 -13.57 -13.34
N ALA A 631 24.71 -13.39 -12.06
CA ALA A 631 23.91 -12.57 -11.16
C ALA A 631 24.18 -11.08 -11.44
N LYS A 632 23.14 -10.39 -11.90
CA LYS A 632 23.17 -8.92 -12.09
C LYS A 632 22.75 -8.15 -10.83
N GLY A 633 22.14 -8.85 -9.88
CA GLY A 633 21.64 -8.33 -8.61
C GLY A 633 21.32 -9.47 -7.65
N PRO A 634 20.70 -9.17 -6.50
CA PRO A 634 20.37 -10.17 -5.50
C PRO A 634 19.31 -11.18 -5.96
N PHE A 635 18.26 -10.74 -6.69
CA PHE A 635 17.19 -11.64 -7.10
C PHE A 635 17.54 -12.50 -8.32
N PRO A 636 17.18 -13.79 -8.30
CA PRO A 636 17.00 -14.57 -9.51
C PRO A 636 15.97 -13.88 -10.45
N PRO A 637 16.19 -13.90 -11.79
CA PRO A 637 15.29 -13.25 -12.75
C PRO A 637 13.83 -13.70 -12.69
N SER A 638 13.58 -14.92 -12.19
CA SER A 638 12.25 -15.52 -12.04
C SER A 638 11.43 -14.92 -10.90
N ILE A 639 12.06 -14.30 -9.89
CA ILE A 639 11.36 -13.58 -8.82
C ILE A 639 11.11 -12.12 -9.23
N ILE A 640 12.20 -11.39 -9.49
CA ILE A 640 12.16 -10.00 -9.94
C ILE A 640 13.01 -9.87 -11.20
N PRO A 641 12.47 -9.34 -12.31
CA PRO A 641 13.24 -9.14 -13.52
C PRO A 641 14.48 -8.27 -13.27
N ASN A 642 15.61 -8.67 -13.86
CA ASN A 642 16.88 -7.93 -13.75
C ASN A 642 17.30 -7.30 -15.09
N ASN A 643 16.39 -7.21 -16.05
CA ASN A 643 16.65 -6.68 -17.40
C ASN A 643 17.09 -5.20 -17.42
N LYS A 644 16.68 -4.41 -16.41
CA LYS A 644 17.09 -3.00 -16.24
C LYS A 644 18.49 -2.86 -15.61
N LEU A 645 18.97 -3.90 -14.93
CA LEU A 645 20.28 -3.87 -14.29
C LEU A 645 21.40 -4.02 -15.32
N LYS A 646 22.39 -3.14 -15.23
CA LYS A 646 23.60 -3.21 -16.06
C LYS A 646 24.45 -4.45 -15.75
N GLY A 647 24.40 -4.93 -14.50
CA GLY A 647 25.26 -6.01 -14.00
C GLY A 647 26.74 -5.60 -13.92
N PHE A 648 27.61 -6.58 -13.70
CA PHE A 648 29.05 -6.36 -13.54
C PHE A 648 29.84 -7.29 -14.47
N SER A 649 29.73 -7.03 -15.78
CA SER A 649 30.44 -7.82 -16.78
C SER A 649 31.95 -7.73 -16.58
N HIS A 650 32.60 -8.89 -16.65
CA HIS A 650 34.02 -9.05 -16.38
C HIS A 650 34.91 -8.06 -17.18
N ASN A 651 35.70 -7.24 -16.49
CA ASN A 651 36.62 -6.27 -17.09
C ASN A 651 37.81 -5.96 -16.17
N LYS A 652 38.87 -6.78 -16.27
CA LYS A 652 40.10 -6.64 -15.47
C LYS A 652 40.79 -5.27 -15.64
N SER A 653 40.80 -4.71 -16.86
CA SER A 653 41.46 -3.44 -17.14
C SER A 653 40.76 -2.28 -16.44
N LYS A 654 39.42 -2.24 -16.50
CA LYS A 654 38.61 -1.23 -15.82
C LYS A 654 38.67 -1.39 -14.29
N ALA A 655 38.70 -2.62 -13.78
CA ALA A 655 38.91 -2.87 -12.35
C ALA A 655 40.24 -2.26 -11.87
N LYS A 656 41.34 -2.49 -12.60
CA LYS A 656 42.66 -1.89 -12.30
C LYS A 656 42.65 -0.35 -12.37
N GLU A 657 41.97 0.21 -13.37
CA GLU A 657 41.81 1.66 -13.52
C GLU A 657 41.10 2.28 -12.31
N ILE A 658 39.96 1.70 -11.90
CA ILE A 658 39.19 2.18 -10.74
C ILE A 658 40.03 2.09 -9.46
N LEU A 659 40.68 0.94 -9.22
CA LEU A 659 41.56 0.76 -8.05
C LEU A 659 42.70 1.78 -8.02
N SER A 660 43.29 2.12 -9.17
CA SER A 660 44.37 3.12 -9.25
C SER A 660 43.94 4.55 -8.94
N ARG A 661 42.63 4.85 -9.05
CA ARG A 661 42.03 6.15 -8.75
C ARG A 661 41.41 6.22 -7.35
N SER A 662 41.25 5.07 -6.70
CA SER A 662 40.74 4.95 -5.32
C SER A 662 41.85 5.13 -4.28
N ASP A 663 41.47 5.16 -3.00
CA ASP A 663 42.42 5.20 -1.88
C ASP A 663 43.07 3.83 -1.56
N PHE A 664 42.84 2.82 -2.40
CA PHE A 664 43.42 1.49 -2.27
C PHE A 664 44.94 1.51 -2.47
N ASN A 665 45.66 0.99 -1.47
CA ASN A 665 47.11 0.85 -1.51
C ASN A 665 47.51 -0.62 -1.39
N ARG A 666 48.00 -1.21 -2.48
CA ARG A 666 48.42 -2.62 -2.56
C ARG A 666 49.40 -3.08 -1.47
N SER A 667 50.27 -2.20 -0.97
CA SER A 667 51.26 -2.55 0.05
C SER A 667 50.65 -2.62 1.46
N ARG A 668 49.61 -1.81 1.73
CA ARG A 668 48.95 -1.68 3.04
C ARG A 668 47.67 -2.51 3.13
N ASP A 669 46.84 -2.44 2.09
CA ASP A 669 45.48 -2.95 2.10
C ASP A 669 45.47 -4.40 1.59
N LYS A 670 45.14 -5.33 2.49
CA LYS A 670 45.02 -6.77 2.22
C LYS A 670 43.59 -7.20 2.47
N LEU A 671 43.03 -8.03 1.58
CA LEU A 671 41.65 -8.50 1.70
C LEU A 671 41.61 -9.76 2.57
N ASN A 672 40.97 -9.70 3.73
CA ASN A 672 40.78 -10.89 4.57
C ASN A 672 39.59 -11.70 4.06
N VAL A 673 39.81 -12.95 3.66
CA VAL A 673 38.77 -13.82 3.08
C VAL A 673 38.53 -15.01 3.99
N LEU A 674 37.28 -15.23 4.41
CA LEU A 674 36.89 -16.41 5.16
C LEU A 674 36.71 -17.59 4.18
N VAL A 675 37.43 -18.67 4.45
CA VAL A 675 37.41 -19.89 3.63
C VAL A 675 36.97 -21.07 4.48
N ARG A 676 36.11 -21.91 3.88
CA ARG A 676 35.64 -23.14 4.49
C ARG A 676 36.67 -24.24 4.25
N LYS A 677 36.97 -25.02 5.28
CA LYS A 677 37.79 -26.22 5.18
C LYS A 677 36.94 -27.39 4.66
N ASP A 678 36.77 -27.45 3.36
CA ASP A 678 36.13 -28.55 2.65
C ASP A 678 36.83 -28.85 1.32
N GLU A 679 37.77 -29.80 1.36
CA GLU A 679 38.53 -30.25 0.18
C GLU A 679 37.57 -30.67 -0.95
N ASP A 680 37.85 -30.20 -2.16
CA ASP A 680 37.12 -30.46 -3.40
C ASP A 680 35.63 -30.05 -3.47
N SER A 681 35.13 -29.31 -2.47
CA SER A 681 33.77 -28.76 -2.47
C SER A 681 33.51 -27.75 -3.60
N LEU A 682 32.23 -27.51 -3.89
CA LEU A 682 31.83 -26.42 -4.79
C LEU A 682 32.32 -25.05 -4.29
N PHE A 683 32.23 -24.80 -2.97
CA PHE A 683 32.61 -23.52 -2.38
C PHE A 683 34.12 -23.29 -2.41
N SER A 684 34.94 -24.32 -2.18
CA SER A 684 36.40 -24.19 -2.24
C SER A 684 36.87 -23.87 -3.65
N LYS A 685 36.35 -24.57 -4.68
CA LYS A 685 36.62 -24.28 -6.10
C LYS A 685 36.24 -22.86 -6.50
N ILE A 686 35.05 -22.38 -6.11
CA ILE A 686 34.62 -21.00 -6.35
C ILE A 686 35.58 -20.01 -5.67
N THR A 687 35.96 -20.28 -4.44
CA THR A 687 36.89 -19.43 -3.66
C THR A 687 38.24 -19.32 -4.36
N GLU A 688 38.81 -20.43 -4.84
CA GLU A 688 40.08 -20.46 -5.55
C GLU A 688 40.06 -19.58 -6.81
N TYR A 689 39.01 -19.67 -7.62
CA TYR A 689 38.84 -18.85 -8.83
C TYR A 689 38.77 -17.36 -8.49
N ILE A 690 38.05 -17.00 -7.41
CA ILE A 690 37.95 -15.63 -6.92
C ILE A 690 39.33 -15.12 -6.46
N LEU A 691 40.04 -15.89 -5.64
CA LEU A 691 41.37 -15.53 -5.13
C LEU A 691 42.38 -15.35 -6.28
N GLU A 692 42.33 -16.20 -7.29
CA GLU A 692 43.16 -16.09 -8.50
C GLU A 692 42.87 -14.80 -9.27
N ASP A 693 41.59 -14.49 -9.52
CA ASP A 693 41.19 -13.28 -10.24
C ASP A 693 41.55 -11.99 -9.48
N LEU A 694 41.40 -12.00 -8.16
CA LEU A 694 41.81 -10.89 -7.29
C LEU A 694 43.34 -10.69 -7.32
N LYS A 695 44.12 -11.78 -7.27
CA LYS A 695 45.59 -11.70 -7.40
C LYS A 695 46.02 -11.11 -8.75
N ASN A 696 45.32 -11.44 -9.83
CA ASN A 696 45.61 -10.95 -11.19
C ASN A 696 45.40 -9.44 -11.37
N ILE A 697 44.58 -8.82 -10.52
CA ILE A 697 44.41 -7.36 -10.46
C ILE A 697 45.26 -6.69 -9.38
N GLY A 698 46.05 -7.46 -8.62
CA GLY A 698 46.97 -6.96 -7.62
C GLY A 698 46.39 -6.82 -6.21
N ILE A 699 45.27 -7.48 -5.91
CA ILE A 699 44.73 -7.61 -4.55
C ILE A 699 45.38 -8.82 -3.89
N ASP A 700 46.14 -8.60 -2.81
CA ASP A 700 46.68 -9.68 -1.99
C ASP A 700 45.65 -10.07 -0.93
N CYS A 701 45.33 -11.37 -0.86
CA CYS A 701 44.32 -11.90 0.06
C CYS A 701 44.96 -12.64 1.24
N ILE A 702 44.43 -12.44 2.44
CA ILE A 702 44.76 -13.21 3.64
C ILE A 702 43.61 -14.18 3.88
N VAL A 703 43.89 -15.47 3.70
CA VAL A 703 42.89 -16.52 3.86
C VAL A 703 42.80 -16.91 5.34
N LYS A 704 41.59 -16.85 5.89
CA LYS A 704 41.27 -17.39 7.22
C LYS A 704 40.40 -18.61 7.04
N GLU A 705 40.98 -19.78 7.28
CA GLU A 705 40.30 -21.06 7.11
C GLU A 705 39.59 -21.47 8.42
N VAL A 706 38.36 -21.98 8.31
CA VAL A 706 37.57 -22.53 9.43
C VAL A 706 36.87 -23.83 9.04
N ASN A 707 36.55 -24.67 10.02
CA ASN A 707 35.77 -25.89 9.76
C ASN A 707 34.37 -25.56 9.21
N SER A 708 33.80 -26.47 8.41
CA SER A 708 32.48 -26.29 7.78
C SER A 708 31.35 -25.96 8.76
N SER A 709 31.36 -26.56 9.95
CA SER A 709 30.38 -26.30 11.02
C SER A 709 30.49 -24.90 11.61
N GLU A 710 31.64 -24.24 11.50
CA GLU A 710 31.93 -22.92 12.06
C GLU A 710 31.85 -21.80 11.01
N TYR A 711 31.66 -22.15 9.74
CA TYR A 711 31.72 -21.20 8.62
C TYR A 711 30.61 -20.16 8.65
N LEU A 712 29.37 -20.60 8.90
CA LEU A 712 28.20 -19.72 8.98
C LEU A 712 28.09 -18.99 10.33
N ASN A 713 29.06 -19.18 11.24
CA ASN A 713 29.12 -18.39 12.45
C ASN A 713 29.45 -16.93 12.10
N LEU A 714 28.52 -16.03 12.41
CA LEU A 714 28.64 -14.61 12.11
C LEU A 714 29.92 -13.98 12.68
N ASP A 715 30.37 -14.37 13.88
CA ASP A 715 31.59 -13.80 14.47
C ASP A 715 32.83 -14.19 13.67
N ASN A 716 32.82 -15.35 13.01
CA ASN A 716 33.90 -15.74 12.11
C ASN A 716 33.85 -14.94 10.81
N ILE A 717 32.66 -14.74 10.25
CA ILE A 717 32.41 -13.94 9.04
C ILE A 717 32.85 -12.49 9.25
N LEU A 718 32.44 -11.86 10.34
CA LEU A 718 32.71 -10.44 10.61
C LEU A 718 34.16 -10.14 11.02
N LYS A 719 34.99 -11.16 11.24
CA LYS A 719 36.45 -11.02 11.39
C LYS A 719 37.18 -10.93 10.03
N CYS A 720 36.47 -11.16 8.93
CA CYS A 720 36.98 -11.06 7.58
C CYS A 720 36.31 -9.90 6.83
N ASP A 721 36.93 -9.48 5.73
CA ASP A 721 36.38 -8.46 4.83
C ASP A 721 35.40 -9.08 3.82
N MET A 722 35.61 -10.35 3.46
CA MET A 722 34.79 -11.08 2.50
C MET A 722 34.52 -12.52 2.96
N ALA A 723 33.29 -13.01 2.74
CA ALA A 723 32.90 -14.40 2.90
C ALA A 723 31.98 -14.83 1.75
N ILE A 724 32.11 -16.06 1.26
CA ILE A 724 31.30 -16.57 0.15
C ILE A 724 30.11 -17.34 0.71
N SER A 725 28.93 -17.05 0.22
CA SER A 725 27.70 -17.69 0.68
C SER A 725 26.74 -17.94 -0.47
N ARG A 726 25.67 -18.63 -0.13
CA ARG A 726 24.49 -18.78 -0.96
C ARG A 726 23.25 -18.47 -0.15
N TRP A 727 22.19 -18.05 -0.83
CA TRP A 727 20.84 -18.04 -0.30
C TRP A 727 19.92 -18.80 -1.25
N CYS A 728 19.04 -19.62 -0.69
CA CYS A 728 17.97 -20.29 -1.40
C CYS A 728 16.66 -19.78 -0.82
N ALA A 729 15.71 -19.44 -1.70
CA ALA A 729 14.38 -19.05 -1.26
C ALA A 729 13.69 -20.24 -0.59
N ASP A 730 12.94 -19.99 0.48
CA ASP A 730 12.02 -20.99 1.03
C ASP A 730 10.73 -21.01 0.21
N SER A 731 10.34 -19.87 -0.37
CA SER A 731 9.12 -19.69 -1.16
C SER A 731 9.34 -18.83 -2.40
N GLY A 732 8.33 -18.75 -3.27
CA GLY A 732 8.32 -17.85 -4.43
C GLY A 732 8.13 -16.37 -4.09
N ASP A 733 7.94 -16.00 -2.81
CA ASP A 733 7.65 -14.62 -2.42
C ASP A 733 8.93 -13.76 -2.32
N PRO A 734 8.97 -12.56 -2.94
CA PRO A 734 10.17 -11.72 -2.90
C PRO A 734 10.59 -11.25 -1.49
N ASP A 735 9.64 -11.15 -0.54
CA ASP A 735 9.92 -10.78 0.85
C ASP A 735 10.76 -11.85 1.54
N ASN A 736 10.34 -13.12 1.38
CA ASN A 736 11.06 -14.27 1.94
C ASN A 736 12.46 -14.43 1.32
N PHE A 737 12.73 -13.81 0.17
CA PHE A 737 14.07 -13.77 -0.40
C PHE A 737 14.95 -12.66 0.19
N LEU A 738 14.52 -11.39 0.16
CA LEU A 738 15.38 -10.27 0.58
C LEU A 738 15.38 -9.99 2.08
N GLU A 739 14.24 -10.14 2.75
CA GLU A 739 14.12 -9.78 4.16
C GLU A 739 15.15 -10.53 5.03
N PRO A 740 15.37 -11.86 4.87
CA PRO A 740 16.38 -12.57 5.66
C PRO A 740 17.82 -12.09 5.43
N ILE A 741 18.15 -11.64 4.22
CA ILE A 741 19.55 -11.39 3.81
C ILE A 741 19.92 -9.91 3.68
N PHE A 742 18.94 -8.99 3.73
CA PHE A 742 19.16 -7.53 3.68
C PHE A 742 18.50 -6.73 4.81
N ASN A 743 17.63 -7.30 5.64
CA ASN A 743 17.24 -6.65 6.89
C ASN A 743 18.38 -6.81 7.92
N ILE A 744 18.81 -5.70 8.51
CA ILE A 744 19.92 -5.66 9.48
C ILE A 744 19.62 -6.44 10.78
N GLU A 745 18.35 -6.58 11.14
CA GLU A 745 17.89 -7.31 12.34
C GLU A 745 18.06 -8.83 12.17
N ASN A 746 18.14 -9.33 10.94
CA ASN A 746 18.30 -10.75 10.65
C ASN A 746 19.76 -11.20 10.72
N VAL A 747 19.99 -12.37 11.33
CA VAL A 747 21.34 -12.96 11.43
C VAL A 747 21.87 -13.46 10.09
N SER A 748 20.97 -13.82 9.18
CA SER A 748 21.27 -14.26 7.82
C SER A 748 21.76 -13.13 6.91
N ASN A 749 21.60 -11.86 7.31
CA ASN A 749 22.29 -10.73 6.69
C ASN A 749 23.77 -10.73 7.12
N ILE A 750 24.53 -11.65 6.54
CA ILE A 750 25.96 -11.83 6.82
C ILE A 750 26.83 -10.64 6.38
N SER A 751 26.31 -9.79 5.47
CA SER A 751 27.00 -8.58 5.02
C SER A 751 26.96 -7.46 6.06
N ARG A 752 25.95 -7.48 6.94
CA ARG A 752 25.59 -6.37 7.82
C ARG A 752 25.40 -5.05 7.07
N TYR A 753 25.00 -5.14 5.80
CA TYR A 753 24.53 -4.01 5.02
C TYR A 753 23.30 -3.41 5.68
N ASP A 754 23.31 -2.09 5.80
CA ASP A 754 22.30 -1.32 6.52
C ASP A 754 22.06 -0.01 5.77
N ASN A 755 21.04 0.00 4.93
CA ASN A 755 20.58 1.18 4.21
C ASN A 755 19.16 1.52 4.65
N LYS A 756 18.99 2.72 5.20
CA LYS A 756 17.71 3.18 5.74
C LYS A 756 16.57 3.15 4.69
N LEU A 757 16.87 3.52 3.45
CA LEU A 757 15.88 3.54 2.37
C LEU A 757 15.46 2.12 1.98
N VAL A 758 16.40 1.18 1.94
CA VAL A 758 16.10 -0.25 1.69
C VAL A 758 15.22 -0.80 2.80
N ASN A 759 15.59 -0.58 4.07
CA ASN A 759 14.82 -1.04 5.23
C ASN A 759 13.39 -0.48 5.25
N GLU A 760 13.21 0.80 4.90
CA GLU A 760 11.90 1.43 4.80
C GLU A 760 11.06 0.84 3.66
N LYS A 761 11.65 0.69 2.47
CA LYS A 761 10.97 0.12 1.31
C LYS A 761 10.58 -1.35 1.52
N LEU A 762 11.43 -2.16 2.17
CA LEU A 762 11.09 -3.55 2.53
C LEU A 762 9.84 -3.60 3.43
N LYS A 763 9.77 -2.75 4.46
CA LYS A 763 8.59 -2.64 5.34
C LYS A 763 7.32 -2.22 4.59
N ILE A 764 7.42 -1.31 3.62
CA ILE A 764 6.30 -0.92 2.77
C ILE A 764 5.89 -2.09 1.86
N ALA A 765 6.84 -2.75 1.20
CA ALA A 765 6.60 -3.84 0.26
C ALA A 765 5.88 -5.03 0.92
N LYS A 766 6.22 -5.31 2.18
CA LYS A 766 5.61 -6.37 3.00
C LYS A 766 4.11 -6.17 3.22
N ASN A 767 3.64 -4.92 3.35
CA ASN A 767 2.24 -4.59 3.63
C ASN A 767 1.43 -4.23 2.38
N LEU A 768 2.06 -4.21 1.20
CA LEU A 768 1.42 -3.74 -0.02
C LEU A 768 0.61 -4.84 -0.70
N ILE A 769 -0.69 -4.60 -0.89
CA ILE A 769 -1.63 -5.58 -1.46
C ILE A 769 -1.52 -5.68 -2.99
N ASN A 770 -1.28 -4.56 -3.67
CA ASN A 770 -1.24 -4.53 -5.14
C ASN A 770 0.04 -5.20 -5.67
N PRO A 771 -0.05 -6.33 -6.41
CA PRO A 771 1.11 -7.12 -6.82
C PRO A 771 2.05 -6.37 -7.77
N GLU A 772 1.52 -5.56 -8.68
CA GLU A 772 2.33 -4.79 -9.64
C GLU A 772 3.12 -3.67 -8.96
N LYS A 773 2.47 -2.91 -8.05
CA LYS A 773 3.17 -1.90 -7.27
C LYS A 773 4.23 -2.54 -6.35
N ARG A 774 3.94 -3.72 -5.80
CA ARG A 774 4.86 -4.47 -4.93
C ARG A 774 6.09 -4.94 -5.71
N LYS A 775 5.88 -5.52 -6.90
CA LYS A 775 6.96 -5.89 -7.82
C LYS A 775 7.84 -4.70 -8.18
N LYS A 776 7.25 -3.56 -8.57
CA LYS A 776 7.99 -2.33 -8.88
C LYS A 776 8.83 -1.84 -7.69
N LEU A 777 8.30 -1.93 -6.47
CA LEU A 777 9.04 -1.55 -5.27
C LEU A 777 10.25 -2.47 -5.03
N TYR A 778 10.13 -3.78 -5.28
CA TYR A 778 11.28 -4.70 -5.22
C TYR A 778 12.29 -4.47 -6.36
N GLU A 779 11.86 -4.04 -7.55
CA GLU A 779 12.78 -3.59 -8.60
C GLU A 779 13.63 -2.40 -8.11
N GLU A 780 13.00 -1.39 -7.49
CA GLU A 780 13.70 -0.23 -6.92
C GLU A 780 14.64 -0.60 -5.76
N ILE A 781 14.21 -1.50 -4.86
CA ILE A 781 15.06 -1.99 -3.76
C ILE A 781 16.31 -2.69 -4.32
N GLN A 782 16.11 -3.56 -5.31
CA GLN A 782 17.18 -4.27 -5.98
C GLN A 782 18.17 -3.30 -6.65
N GLU A 783 17.69 -2.24 -7.31
CA GLU A 783 18.54 -1.21 -7.92
C GLU A 783 19.45 -0.54 -6.87
N ILE A 784 18.89 -0.12 -5.73
CA ILE A 784 19.67 0.50 -4.63
C ILE A 784 20.75 -0.46 -4.11
N ILE A 785 20.39 -1.72 -3.85
CA ILE A 785 21.33 -2.74 -3.37
C ILE A 785 22.48 -2.92 -4.37
N VAL A 786 22.17 -2.98 -5.66
CA VAL A 786 23.19 -3.15 -6.71
C VAL A 786 24.09 -1.91 -6.83
N GLU A 787 23.55 -0.70 -6.65
CA GLU A 787 24.33 0.54 -6.65
C GLU A 787 25.27 0.68 -5.45
N ASP A 788 24.88 0.14 -4.30
CA ASP A 788 25.70 0.13 -3.08
C ASP A 788 26.75 -0.98 -3.07
N VAL A 789 26.60 -1.99 -3.94
CA VAL A 789 27.55 -3.09 -4.16
C VAL A 789 27.95 -3.81 -2.85
N PRO A 790 27.02 -4.27 -1.99
CA PRO A 790 27.37 -4.94 -0.74
C PRO A 790 27.95 -6.35 -0.98
N TRP A 791 27.76 -6.90 -2.19
CA TRP A 791 28.25 -8.22 -2.60
C TRP A 791 29.04 -8.15 -3.90
N ILE A 792 29.86 -9.18 -4.12
CA ILE A 792 30.17 -9.68 -5.45
C ILE A 792 29.03 -10.62 -5.86
N PHE A 793 28.23 -10.19 -6.84
CA PHE A 793 27.13 -10.98 -7.36
C PHE A 793 27.68 -12.04 -8.32
N LEU A 794 27.71 -13.31 -7.93
CA LEU A 794 28.35 -14.38 -8.72
C LEU A 794 27.39 -14.93 -9.77
N TYR A 795 26.41 -15.75 -9.35
CA TYR A 795 25.48 -16.41 -10.27
C TYR A 795 24.18 -16.85 -9.58
N HIS A 796 23.14 -17.06 -10.38
CA HIS A 796 21.95 -17.81 -10.00
C HIS A 796 22.06 -19.23 -10.60
N PRO A 797 21.93 -20.31 -9.79
CA PRO A 797 22.16 -21.67 -10.25
C PRO A 797 20.97 -22.20 -11.05
N LYS A 798 21.25 -23.21 -11.87
CA LYS A 798 20.24 -24.10 -12.45
C LYS A 798 20.38 -25.49 -11.87
N LEU A 799 19.26 -26.18 -11.69
CA LEU A 799 19.21 -27.61 -11.45
C LEU A 799 19.19 -28.33 -12.79
N ALA A 800 19.91 -29.45 -12.90
CA ALA A 800 19.74 -30.39 -13.99
C ALA A 800 19.50 -31.80 -13.47
N ILE A 801 18.55 -32.50 -14.07
CA ILE A 801 18.18 -33.88 -13.72
C ILE A 801 18.24 -34.71 -14.99
N ALA A 802 19.02 -35.80 -14.94
CA ALA A 802 19.03 -36.83 -15.96
C ALA A 802 17.98 -37.89 -15.65
N VAL A 803 17.18 -38.24 -16.65
CA VAL A 803 16.16 -39.29 -16.56
C VAL A 803 16.30 -40.27 -17.71
N GLN A 804 16.09 -41.56 -17.44
CA GLN A 804 16.06 -42.57 -18.49
C GLN A 804 14.92 -42.28 -19.47
N ASN A 805 15.08 -42.69 -20.73
CA ASN A 805 14.10 -42.41 -21.79
C ASN A 805 12.67 -42.93 -21.53
N ASN A 806 12.52 -43.92 -20.65
CA ASN A 806 11.22 -44.49 -20.30
C ASN A 806 10.59 -43.82 -19.06
N ILE A 807 11.21 -42.77 -18.52
CA ILE A 807 10.68 -41.96 -17.43
C ILE A 807 10.04 -40.70 -18.00
N LEU A 808 8.79 -40.47 -17.61
CA LEU A 808 7.99 -39.31 -18.00
C LEU A 808 7.44 -38.60 -16.75
N GLY A 809 7.07 -37.33 -16.91
CA GLY A 809 6.33 -36.58 -15.88
C GLY A 809 7.18 -35.98 -14.75
N LEU A 810 8.48 -36.28 -14.67
CA LEU A 810 9.37 -35.62 -13.72
C LEU A 810 9.50 -34.13 -14.08
N ASN A 811 9.12 -33.26 -13.15
CA ASN A 811 9.35 -31.82 -13.24
C ASN A 811 9.78 -31.30 -11.87
N ALA A 812 10.91 -30.61 -11.80
CA ALA A 812 11.34 -29.90 -10.60
C ALA A 812 10.77 -28.48 -10.60
N ASN A 813 10.31 -28.01 -9.45
CA ASN A 813 9.93 -26.62 -9.28
C ASN A 813 11.16 -25.74 -9.06
N ALA A 814 10.95 -24.42 -9.03
CA ALA A 814 12.03 -23.45 -8.86
C ALA A 814 12.70 -23.51 -7.47
N LEU A 815 12.16 -24.25 -6.49
CA LEU A 815 12.81 -24.55 -5.22
C LEU A 815 13.73 -25.77 -5.30
N GLY A 816 13.79 -26.45 -6.45
CA GLY A 816 14.57 -27.66 -6.67
C GLY A 816 13.89 -28.94 -6.18
N LEU A 817 12.61 -28.87 -5.82
CA LEU A 817 11.82 -30.02 -5.35
C LEU A 817 11.00 -30.60 -6.50
N PHE A 818 10.90 -31.93 -6.56
CA PHE A 818 10.03 -32.64 -7.49
C PHE A 818 9.23 -33.72 -6.75
N LYS A 819 8.07 -34.07 -7.32
CA LYS A 819 7.15 -35.03 -6.71
C LYS A 819 7.17 -36.35 -7.47
N TYR A 820 7.41 -37.43 -6.75
CA TYR A 820 7.39 -38.79 -7.30
C TYR A 820 5.99 -39.25 -7.71
N GLU A 821 4.93 -38.57 -7.25
CA GLU A 821 3.56 -38.92 -7.63
C GLU A 821 3.26 -38.68 -9.11
N ASP A 822 4.02 -37.79 -9.75
CA ASP A 822 3.85 -37.39 -11.15
C ASP A 822 4.72 -38.21 -12.12
N ILE A 823 5.66 -39.00 -11.60
CA ILE A 823 6.59 -39.79 -12.41
C ILE A 823 5.91 -41.04 -12.92
N ILE A 824 6.00 -41.26 -14.24
CA ILE A 824 5.51 -42.46 -14.93
C ILE A 824 6.72 -43.21 -15.49
N LYS A 825 6.79 -44.51 -15.21
CA LYS A 825 7.78 -45.42 -15.82
C LYS A 825 7.05 -46.32 -16.81
N ASN A 826 7.52 -46.33 -18.06
CA ASN A 826 6.97 -47.10 -19.17
C ASN A 826 7.85 -48.27 -19.59
#